data_AF-A0A496PBD2-F1
#
_entry.id   AF-A0A496PBD2-F1
#
_cell.length_a   1.000
_cell.length_b   1.000
_cell.length_c   1.000
_cell.angle_alpha   90.00
_cell.angle_beta   90.00
_cell.angle_gamma   90.00
#
_symmetry.space_group_name_H-M   'P 1'
#
loop_
_entity.id
_entity.type
_entity.pdbx_description
1 polymer ?
#
loop_
_entity_poly.entity_id
_entity_poly.type
_entity_poly.pdbx_seq_one_letter_code
_entity_poly.pdbx_strand_id
1 'polypeptide(L)'
;MNVISLQNIEKSYGTRLLFKEVSMTFTTEKRLGLVGINGTGKSTFLKILAGQMEADKGTIERNGKASIYYLAQTPDFDAEATLLEAVLDGNHPRLQMVKAFERISREYRQMQESGKDDAKISRNYMNALEQMDQQDGWQVEQEARIILSKLGFPDVEQKVAMLSGGQKRRLALGQALLYPCDLLLLDEPTNHLDEDSIDWLESYLSVRQGGLLISTHDRYFLDSVCNGILELSNRHMYQYDGNYEEFIALKADREAREAATEEKRRQFLKREIEWVRRGALARTTKQKARLDRYEKLKNMEKTRRPDQMDPIALKTRLGKTIFDIEHLEFYFDERPMIKDFTYHVVRHDRIGIVGPNGVGKSTFMNILDGTYEATRGTIGKGETVRIAHFKQELPEFDEDMRVLDYIREDHSYMVLGDGSTLSAGQILERFLFTPELHGVPIRKLSGGERRRLYLLKLLMSAPNVLLLDEPTNDLDIPTLEVLEDFLDSFSGVIITVCHDRYFLDRVVDKLFVFTGDGHIEIVHGSYSDYKDALDESSGSKRPFYMPNDNIPANSKAVRAVEGGEADSDDSVDNQSNRVDTLGNDNVVAGDKTDTFKEIPKKGLNKAEEAEYAKIMDELPKLEHLVKGLDVMISQVATDYEKMQSLMEEREETQAQIDALTERWMELEERL
;
A
#
# COMPACT_ATOMS: atom_id res chain seq x y z
N MET A 1 -9.45 4.69 -26.53
CA MET A 1 -10.95 4.69 -26.67
C MET A 1 -11.59 5.03 -25.33
N ASN A 2 -12.66 5.85 -25.30
CA ASN A 2 -13.43 6.12 -24.07
C ASN A 2 -14.38 4.94 -23.79
N VAL A 3 -14.31 4.40 -22.58
CA VAL A 3 -15.11 3.26 -22.13
C VAL A 3 -16.31 3.74 -21.30
N ILE A 4 -16.04 4.51 -20.24
CA ILE A 4 -17.04 4.98 -19.29
C ILE A 4 -16.66 6.36 -18.76
N SER A 5 -17.65 7.24 -18.65
CA SER A 5 -17.51 8.59 -18.10
C SER A 5 -18.50 8.82 -16.98
N LEU A 6 -18.00 9.35 -15.86
CA LEU A 6 -18.72 9.66 -14.65
C LEU A 6 -18.79 11.17 -14.48
N GLN A 7 -19.97 11.70 -14.14
CA GLN A 7 -20.14 13.11 -13.81
C GLN A 7 -20.90 13.27 -12.50
N ASN A 8 -20.27 13.94 -11.53
CA ASN A 8 -20.82 14.30 -10.22
C ASN A 8 -21.48 13.12 -9.48
N ILE A 9 -20.84 11.96 -9.52
CA ILE A 9 -21.35 10.75 -8.89
C ILE A 9 -21.26 10.87 -7.37
N GLU A 10 -22.38 10.57 -6.71
CA GLU A 10 -22.49 10.54 -5.24
C GLU A 10 -23.07 9.18 -4.81
N LYS A 11 -22.50 8.61 -3.74
CA LYS A 11 -23.04 7.39 -3.13
C LYS A 11 -22.99 7.43 -1.62
N SER A 12 -24.11 7.05 -1.01
CA SER A 12 -24.28 6.83 0.42
C SER A 12 -24.65 5.36 0.68
N TYR A 13 -24.25 4.86 1.84
CA TYR A 13 -24.66 3.55 2.35
C TYR A 13 -25.31 3.75 3.73
N GLY A 14 -26.63 3.56 3.79
CA GLY A 14 -27.41 3.95 4.96
C GLY A 14 -27.30 5.45 5.22
N THR A 15 -26.83 5.85 6.41
CA THR A 15 -26.59 7.25 6.78
C THR A 15 -25.17 7.74 6.49
N ARG A 16 -24.27 6.85 6.02
CA ARG A 16 -22.86 7.17 5.80
C ARG A 16 -22.64 7.52 4.32
N LEU A 17 -22.20 8.75 4.07
CA LEU A 17 -21.75 9.18 2.74
C LEU A 17 -20.38 8.54 2.44
N LEU A 18 -20.28 7.77 1.36
CA LEU A 18 -19.06 7.08 0.95
C LEU A 18 -18.17 8.01 0.13
N PHE A 19 -18.73 8.57 -0.94
CA PHE A 19 -18.06 9.54 -1.81
C PHE A 19 -19.06 10.51 -2.45
N LYS A 20 -18.56 11.71 -2.77
CA LYS A 20 -19.34 12.78 -3.40
C LYS A 20 -18.58 13.42 -4.55
N GLU A 21 -19.33 13.93 -5.52
CA GLU A 21 -18.83 14.75 -6.63
C GLU A 21 -17.74 14.08 -7.48
N VAL A 22 -17.81 12.76 -7.64
CA VAL A 22 -16.82 12.02 -8.43
C VAL A 22 -17.07 12.24 -9.92
N SER A 23 -16.12 12.88 -10.60
CA SER A 23 -16.16 13.14 -12.04
C SER A 23 -14.87 12.67 -12.71
N MET A 24 -14.97 11.70 -13.62
CA MET A 24 -13.79 11.09 -14.25
C MET A 24 -14.14 10.30 -15.51
N THR A 25 -13.14 10.07 -16.36
CA THR A 25 -13.28 9.30 -17.59
C THR A 25 -12.25 8.18 -17.63
N PHE A 26 -12.71 6.97 -17.92
CA PHE A 26 -11.87 5.78 -18.08
C PHE A 26 -11.70 5.48 -19.57
N THR A 27 -10.44 5.27 -19.94
CA THR A 27 -10.04 4.94 -21.31
C THR A 27 -9.36 3.57 -21.36
N THR A 28 -9.25 3.01 -22.56
CA THR A 28 -8.57 1.73 -22.81
C THR A 28 -7.05 1.75 -22.61
N GLU A 29 -6.46 2.91 -22.33
CA GLU A 29 -5.00 3.08 -22.16
C GLU A 29 -4.60 3.28 -20.69
N LYS A 30 -5.57 3.68 -19.85
CA LYS A 30 -5.31 3.93 -18.43
C LYS A 30 -5.36 2.63 -17.63
N ARG A 31 -4.35 2.44 -16.78
CA ARG A 31 -4.23 1.36 -15.82
C ARG A 31 -4.15 1.96 -14.42
N LEU A 32 -5.28 2.00 -13.74
CA LEU A 32 -5.45 2.74 -12.51
C LEU A 32 -5.49 1.81 -11.31
N GLY A 33 -4.71 2.12 -10.28
CA GLY A 33 -4.81 1.50 -8.96
C GLY A 33 -5.80 2.26 -8.09
N LEU A 34 -6.76 1.59 -7.46
CA LEU A 34 -7.73 2.20 -6.53
C LEU A 34 -7.25 1.99 -5.09
N VAL A 35 -6.82 3.09 -4.46
CA VAL A 35 -6.29 3.10 -3.09
C VAL A 35 -7.23 3.87 -2.17
N GLY A 36 -7.33 3.46 -0.91
CA GLY A 36 -8.12 4.18 0.09
C GLY A 36 -8.41 3.34 1.32
N ILE A 37 -8.86 3.99 2.39
CA ILE A 37 -9.11 3.31 3.67
C ILE A 37 -10.24 2.28 3.53
N ASN A 38 -10.20 1.20 4.29
CA ASN A 38 -11.30 0.22 4.30
C ASN A 38 -12.63 0.84 4.77
N GLY A 39 -13.71 0.50 4.08
CA GLY A 39 -15.03 1.09 4.33
C GLY A 39 -15.26 2.49 3.73
N THR A 40 -14.33 3.04 2.93
CA THR A 40 -14.55 4.29 2.18
C THR A 40 -15.43 4.10 0.94
N GLY A 41 -15.57 2.86 0.46
CA GLY A 41 -16.45 2.53 -0.67
C GLY A 41 -15.76 2.05 -1.95
N LYS A 42 -14.49 1.61 -1.90
CA LYS A 42 -13.74 1.07 -3.06
C LYS A 42 -14.52 0.00 -3.85
N SER A 43 -14.93 -1.09 -3.19
CA SER A 43 -15.73 -2.14 -3.82
C SER A 43 -17.10 -1.65 -4.28
N THR A 44 -17.71 -0.70 -3.56
CA THR A 44 -18.97 -0.06 -3.98
C THR A 44 -18.79 0.74 -5.27
N PHE A 45 -17.66 1.45 -5.41
CA PHE A 45 -17.31 2.19 -6.61
C PHE A 45 -17.09 1.26 -7.81
N LEU A 46 -16.37 0.14 -7.63
CA LEU A 46 -16.21 -0.88 -8.67
C LEU A 46 -17.56 -1.47 -9.12
N LYS A 47 -18.47 -1.76 -8.18
CA LYS A 47 -19.83 -2.25 -8.50
C LYS A 47 -20.67 -1.25 -9.29
N ILE A 48 -20.51 0.05 -9.02
CA ILE A 48 -21.17 1.12 -9.78
C ILE A 48 -20.64 1.17 -11.22
N LEU A 49 -19.32 1.09 -11.40
CA LEU A 49 -18.70 1.02 -12.72
C LEU A 49 -19.19 -0.20 -13.52
N ALA A 50 -19.25 -1.36 -12.86
CA ALA A 50 -19.75 -2.62 -13.42
C ALA A 50 -21.26 -2.62 -13.74
N GLY A 51 -22.01 -1.64 -13.23
CA GLY A 51 -23.47 -1.58 -13.40
C GLY A 51 -24.27 -2.53 -12.51
N GLN A 52 -23.64 -3.10 -11.49
CA GLN A 52 -24.29 -3.94 -10.48
C GLN A 52 -24.95 -3.10 -9.38
N MET A 53 -24.65 -1.81 -9.31
CA MET A 53 -25.22 -0.88 -8.34
C MET A 53 -25.43 0.50 -8.98
N GLU A 54 -26.53 1.16 -8.60
CA GLU A 54 -26.81 2.53 -9.03
C GLU A 54 -26.21 3.56 -8.09
N ALA A 55 -25.76 4.69 -8.63
CA ALA A 55 -25.38 5.86 -7.87
C ALA A 55 -26.63 6.60 -7.35
N ASP A 56 -26.50 7.34 -6.25
CA ASP A 56 -27.63 8.09 -5.69
C ASP A 56 -27.82 9.43 -6.43
N LYS A 57 -26.73 10.01 -6.92
CA LYS A 57 -26.74 11.19 -7.81
C LYS A 57 -25.63 11.09 -8.85
N GLY A 58 -25.75 11.94 -9.88
CA GLY A 58 -24.82 12.06 -11.00
C GLY A 58 -25.24 11.24 -12.21
N THR A 59 -24.44 11.29 -13.27
CA THR A 59 -24.70 10.60 -14.54
C THR A 59 -23.52 9.71 -14.93
N ILE A 60 -23.85 8.51 -15.43
CA ILE A 60 -22.88 7.53 -15.92
C ILE A 60 -23.14 7.32 -17.40
N GLU A 61 -22.19 7.72 -18.23
CA GLU A 61 -22.23 7.50 -19.67
C GLU A 61 -21.33 6.30 -20.02
N ARG A 62 -21.94 5.24 -20.56
CA ARG A 62 -21.22 4.04 -21.01
C ARG A 62 -21.17 4.01 -22.53
N ASN A 63 -20.00 3.72 -23.08
CA ASN A 63 -19.89 3.45 -24.50
C ASN A 63 -20.50 2.08 -24.82
N GLY A 64 -21.61 2.03 -25.56
CA GLY A 64 -22.33 0.79 -25.84
C GLY A 64 -21.56 -0.24 -26.66
N LYS A 65 -20.41 0.12 -27.25
CA LYS A 65 -19.49 -0.82 -27.92
C LYS A 65 -18.39 -1.34 -27.00
N ALA A 66 -18.18 -0.72 -25.84
CA ALA A 66 -17.14 -1.11 -24.91
C ALA A 66 -17.65 -2.22 -23.98
N SER A 67 -16.78 -3.18 -23.71
CA SER A 67 -17.02 -4.31 -22.84
C SER A 67 -16.31 -4.10 -21.50
N ILE A 68 -17.04 -4.23 -20.40
CA ILE A 68 -16.51 -4.11 -19.04
C ILE A 68 -16.69 -5.44 -18.35
N TYR A 69 -15.64 -5.98 -17.76
CA TYR A 69 -15.71 -7.19 -16.95
C TYR A 69 -15.31 -6.88 -15.51
N TYR A 70 -16.08 -7.38 -14.55
CA TYR A 70 -15.84 -7.19 -13.13
C TYR A 70 -15.71 -8.54 -12.43
N LEU A 71 -14.60 -8.71 -11.72
CA LEU A 71 -14.38 -9.86 -10.86
C LEU A 71 -15.24 -9.74 -9.60
N ALA A 72 -16.29 -10.56 -9.50
CA ALA A 72 -17.13 -10.59 -8.31
C ALA A 72 -16.42 -11.27 -7.13
N GLN A 73 -16.63 -10.75 -5.91
CA GLN A 73 -16.07 -11.33 -4.67
C GLN A 73 -16.58 -12.75 -4.38
N THR A 74 -17.85 -13.02 -4.70
CA THR A 74 -18.48 -14.34 -4.57
C THR A 74 -18.96 -14.78 -5.95
N PRO A 75 -18.10 -15.47 -6.72
CA PRO A 75 -18.50 -16.00 -8.01
C PRO A 75 -19.47 -17.18 -7.82
N ASP A 76 -20.53 -17.19 -8.61
CA ASP A 76 -21.46 -18.32 -8.68
C ASP A 76 -21.04 -19.21 -9.86
N PHE A 77 -20.67 -20.45 -9.55
CA PHE A 77 -20.23 -21.43 -10.53
C PHE A 77 -21.13 -22.65 -10.45
N ASP A 78 -21.42 -23.24 -11.61
CA ASP A 78 -22.07 -24.55 -11.68
C ASP A 78 -21.17 -25.59 -11.00
N ALA A 79 -21.68 -26.20 -9.93
CA ALA A 79 -20.96 -27.17 -9.12
C ALA A 79 -20.58 -28.44 -9.91
N GLU A 80 -21.35 -28.77 -10.95
CA GLU A 80 -21.12 -29.95 -11.79
C GLU A 80 -20.20 -29.69 -12.98
N ALA A 81 -19.90 -28.43 -13.27
CA ALA A 81 -18.98 -28.06 -14.34
C ALA A 81 -17.53 -28.42 -13.98
N THR A 82 -16.74 -28.71 -15.01
CA THR A 82 -15.29 -28.81 -14.89
C THR A 82 -14.64 -27.43 -14.77
N LEU A 83 -13.41 -27.36 -14.26
CA LEU A 83 -12.69 -26.08 -14.14
C LEU A 83 -12.56 -25.37 -15.48
N LEU A 84 -12.25 -26.11 -16.55
CA LEU A 84 -12.14 -25.57 -17.90
C LEU A 84 -13.49 -24.98 -18.38
N GLU A 85 -14.60 -25.69 -18.18
CA GLU A 85 -15.94 -25.20 -18.55
C GLU A 85 -16.35 -23.97 -17.74
N ALA A 86 -15.94 -23.89 -16.47
CA ALA A 86 -16.26 -22.78 -15.59
C ALA A 86 -15.47 -21.51 -15.97
N VAL A 87 -14.20 -21.62 -16.34
CA VAL A 87 -13.40 -20.47 -16.82
C VAL A 87 -13.87 -19.98 -18.18
N LEU A 88 -14.35 -20.88 -19.03
CA LEU A 88 -14.95 -20.53 -20.32
C LEU A 88 -16.40 -20.03 -20.21
N ASP A 89 -16.95 -19.96 -18.99
CA ASP A 89 -18.31 -19.51 -18.80
C ASP A 89 -18.43 -18.00 -19.08
N GLY A 90 -19.43 -17.62 -19.88
CA GLY A 90 -19.62 -16.23 -20.27
C GLY A 90 -20.44 -16.04 -21.54
N ASN A 91 -20.72 -14.77 -21.85
CA ASN A 91 -21.54 -14.38 -23.01
C ASN A 91 -20.70 -14.09 -24.27
N HIS A 92 -19.38 -14.24 -24.21
CA HIS A 92 -18.53 -13.95 -25.35
C HIS A 92 -18.57 -15.11 -26.36
N PRO A 93 -18.85 -14.84 -27.67
CA PRO A 93 -19.01 -15.90 -28.67
C PRO A 93 -17.84 -16.87 -28.75
N ARG A 94 -16.59 -16.38 -28.65
CA ARG A 94 -15.40 -17.23 -28.67
C ARG A 94 -15.34 -18.21 -27.49
N LEU A 95 -15.71 -17.77 -26.29
CA LEU A 95 -15.68 -18.62 -25.10
C LEU A 95 -16.79 -19.67 -25.15
N GLN A 96 -17.99 -19.27 -25.59
CA GLN A 96 -19.13 -20.18 -25.77
C GLN A 96 -18.83 -21.28 -26.79
N MET A 97 -18.11 -20.95 -27.86
CA MET A 97 -17.69 -21.91 -28.87
C MET A 97 -16.77 -22.99 -28.27
N VAL A 98 -15.71 -22.59 -27.56
CA VAL A 98 -14.77 -23.54 -26.92
C VAL A 98 -15.49 -24.36 -25.85
N LYS A 99 -16.34 -23.73 -25.02
CA LYS A 99 -17.15 -24.44 -24.02
C LYS A 99 -18.09 -25.47 -24.66
N ALA A 100 -18.72 -25.12 -25.78
CA ALA A 100 -19.59 -26.04 -26.51
C ALA A 100 -18.80 -27.22 -27.09
N PHE A 101 -17.61 -26.96 -27.64
CA PHE A 101 -16.71 -28.00 -28.14
C PHE A 101 -16.31 -28.98 -27.04
N GLU A 102 -15.88 -28.50 -25.87
CA GLU A 102 -15.51 -29.34 -24.72
C GLU A 102 -16.65 -30.27 -24.29
N ARG A 103 -17.87 -29.73 -24.19
CA ARG A 103 -19.06 -30.53 -23.86
C ARG A 103 -19.34 -31.60 -24.92
N ILE A 104 -19.30 -31.23 -26.20
CA ILE A 104 -19.55 -32.17 -27.33
C ILE A 104 -18.45 -33.24 -27.38
N SER A 105 -17.19 -32.87 -27.13
CA SER A 105 -16.05 -33.79 -27.06
C SER A 105 -16.22 -34.84 -25.96
N ARG A 106 -16.71 -34.43 -24.78
CA ARG A 106 -17.04 -35.34 -23.67
C ARG A 106 -18.18 -36.29 -24.02
N GLU A 107 -19.27 -35.77 -24.61
CA GLU A 107 -20.39 -36.58 -25.09
C GLU A 107 -19.94 -37.61 -26.13
N TYR A 108 -19.07 -37.21 -27.06
CA TYR A 108 -18.49 -38.08 -28.08
C TYR A 108 -17.60 -39.17 -27.47
N ARG A 109 -16.76 -38.84 -26.49
CA ARG A 109 -15.92 -39.81 -25.77
C ARG A 109 -16.76 -40.86 -25.03
N GLN A 110 -17.79 -40.43 -24.29
CA GLN A 110 -18.72 -41.34 -23.60
C GLN A 110 -19.51 -42.22 -24.57
N MET A 111 -19.88 -41.69 -25.74
CA MET A 111 -20.54 -42.46 -26.80
C MET A 111 -19.60 -43.57 -27.31
N GLN A 112 -18.34 -43.27 -27.60
CA GLN A 112 -17.36 -44.26 -28.05
C GLN A 112 -17.13 -45.35 -27.00
N GLU A 113 -16.99 -44.98 -25.72
CA GLU A 113 -16.79 -45.93 -24.61
C GLU A 113 -18.00 -46.84 -24.38
N SER A 114 -19.22 -46.33 -24.58
CA SER A 114 -20.46 -47.11 -24.44
C SER A 114 -20.80 -47.98 -25.66
N GLY A 115 -20.01 -47.90 -26.74
CA GLY A 115 -20.20 -48.69 -27.97
C GLY A 115 -21.48 -48.35 -28.74
N LYS A 116 -22.12 -47.21 -28.46
CA LYS A 116 -23.31 -46.74 -29.17
C LYS A 116 -22.87 -45.90 -30.37
N ASP A 117 -23.52 -46.08 -31.52
CA ASP A 117 -23.29 -45.22 -32.69
C ASP A 117 -24.45 -44.23 -32.81
N ASP A 118 -24.21 -42.98 -32.45
CA ASP A 118 -25.14 -41.88 -32.66
C ASP A 118 -24.59 -40.90 -33.70
N ALA A 119 -25.12 -41.01 -34.92
CA ALA A 119 -24.73 -40.15 -36.04
C ALA A 119 -24.94 -38.65 -35.77
N LYS A 120 -25.80 -38.27 -34.81
CA LYS A 120 -26.01 -36.86 -34.42
C LYS A 120 -24.84 -36.33 -33.61
N ILE A 121 -24.35 -37.11 -32.63
CA ILE A 121 -23.20 -36.71 -31.80
C ILE A 121 -21.94 -36.61 -32.66
N SER A 122 -21.71 -37.59 -33.53
CA SER A 122 -20.59 -37.58 -34.49
C SER A 122 -20.61 -36.36 -35.42
N ARG A 123 -21.79 -35.97 -35.96
CA ARG A 123 -21.91 -34.75 -36.77
C ARG A 123 -21.68 -33.48 -35.96
N ASN A 124 -22.23 -33.39 -34.75
CA ASN A 124 -22.04 -32.24 -33.89
C ASN A 124 -20.56 -32.04 -33.55
N TYR A 125 -19.83 -33.12 -33.30
CA TYR A 125 -18.39 -33.09 -33.05
C TYR A 125 -17.61 -32.58 -34.27
N MET A 126 -17.88 -33.10 -35.47
CA MET A 126 -17.22 -32.64 -36.70
C MET A 126 -17.49 -31.14 -36.98
N ASN A 127 -18.73 -30.69 -36.79
CA ASN A 127 -19.09 -29.27 -36.96
C ASN A 127 -18.37 -28.38 -35.93
N ALA A 128 -18.26 -28.83 -34.67
CA ALA A 128 -17.58 -28.08 -33.63
C ALA A 128 -16.06 -28.00 -33.89
N LEU A 129 -15.46 -29.07 -34.42
CA LEU A 129 -14.05 -29.10 -34.81
C LEU A 129 -13.74 -28.10 -35.93
N GLU A 130 -14.60 -28.04 -36.96
CA GLU A 130 -14.48 -27.05 -38.03
C GLU A 130 -14.60 -25.60 -37.49
N GLN A 131 -15.50 -25.35 -36.54
CA GLN A 131 -15.65 -24.03 -35.91
C GLN A 131 -14.41 -23.63 -35.08
N MET A 132 -13.83 -24.59 -34.35
CA MET A 132 -12.58 -24.37 -33.60
C MET A 132 -11.44 -23.96 -34.52
N ASP A 133 -11.29 -24.62 -35.67
CA ASP A 133 -10.23 -24.30 -36.65
C ASP A 133 -10.47 -22.94 -37.32
N GLN A 134 -11.72 -22.60 -37.67
CA GLN A 134 -12.03 -21.35 -38.38
C GLN A 134 -11.88 -20.08 -37.52
N GLN A 135 -12.03 -20.19 -36.20
CA GLN A 135 -12.03 -19.04 -35.28
C GLN A 135 -10.86 -19.07 -34.27
N ASP A 136 -9.81 -19.82 -34.56
CA ASP A 136 -8.64 -19.99 -33.70
C ASP A 136 -9.00 -20.41 -32.26
N GLY A 137 -10.05 -21.22 -32.11
CA GLY A 137 -10.59 -21.67 -30.82
C GLY A 137 -9.57 -22.44 -29.97
N TRP A 138 -8.65 -23.14 -30.64
CA TRP A 138 -7.53 -23.84 -29.99
C TRP A 138 -6.64 -22.89 -29.20
N GLN A 139 -6.40 -21.67 -29.68
CA GLN A 139 -5.58 -20.70 -28.97
C GLN A 139 -6.24 -20.30 -27.64
N VAL A 140 -7.56 -20.11 -27.64
CA VAL A 140 -8.34 -19.77 -26.45
C VAL A 140 -8.36 -20.92 -25.45
N GLU A 141 -8.49 -22.16 -25.92
CA GLU A 141 -8.43 -23.34 -25.05
C GLU A 141 -7.04 -23.49 -24.40
N GLN A 142 -5.97 -23.35 -25.19
CA GLN A 142 -4.60 -23.41 -24.67
C GLN A 142 -4.32 -22.28 -23.66
N GLU A 143 -4.77 -21.06 -23.96
CA GLU A 143 -4.67 -19.91 -23.04
C GLU A 143 -5.41 -20.19 -21.73
N ALA A 144 -6.62 -20.72 -21.79
CA ALA A 144 -7.39 -21.11 -20.61
C ALA A 144 -6.65 -22.16 -19.75
N ARG A 145 -6.04 -23.18 -20.39
CA ARG A 145 -5.25 -24.20 -19.70
C ARG A 145 -3.99 -23.61 -19.04
N ILE A 146 -3.30 -22.70 -19.71
CA ILE A 146 -2.11 -22.02 -19.16
C ILE A 146 -2.50 -21.18 -17.95
N ILE A 147 -3.56 -20.37 -18.05
CA ILE A 147 -4.08 -19.53 -16.96
C ILE A 147 -4.45 -20.40 -15.75
N LEU A 148 -5.20 -21.48 -15.96
CA LEU A 148 -5.60 -22.42 -14.90
C LEU A 148 -4.39 -23.07 -14.23
N SER A 149 -3.44 -23.58 -15.02
CA SER A 149 -2.22 -24.18 -14.51
C SER A 149 -1.41 -23.21 -13.65
N LYS A 150 -1.26 -21.97 -14.11
CA LYS A 150 -0.53 -20.92 -13.38
C LYS A 150 -1.23 -20.44 -12.12
N LEU A 151 -2.56 -20.52 -12.05
CA LEU A 151 -3.35 -20.25 -10.85
C LEU A 151 -3.41 -21.43 -9.87
N GLY A 152 -2.65 -22.50 -10.12
CA GLY A 152 -2.54 -23.66 -9.24
C GLY A 152 -3.58 -24.76 -9.49
N PHE A 153 -4.15 -24.83 -10.70
CA PHE A 153 -5.06 -25.90 -11.13
C PHE A 153 -4.41 -26.79 -12.20
N PRO A 154 -3.62 -27.81 -11.81
CA PRO A 154 -3.00 -28.72 -12.76
C PRO A 154 -4.01 -29.64 -13.47
N ASP A 155 -5.07 -30.03 -12.77
CA ASP A 155 -6.17 -30.84 -13.32
C ASP A 155 -7.37 -29.96 -13.66
N VAL A 156 -7.50 -29.62 -14.95
CA VAL A 156 -8.58 -28.77 -15.46
C VAL A 156 -9.92 -29.52 -15.62
N GLU A 157 -9.92 -30.85 -15.53
CA GLU A 157 -11.12 -31.68 -15.61
C GLU A 157 -11.79 -31.88 -14.23
N GLN A 158 -11.14 -31.44 -13.14
CA GLN A 158 -11.71 -31.48 -11.81
C GLN A 158 -13.04 -30.70 -11.73
N LYS A 159 -13.98 -31.18 -10.91
CA LYS A 159 -15.26 -30.51 -10.67
C LYS A 159 -15.14 -29.31 -9.73
N VAL A 160 -15.90 -28.25 -10.01
CA VAL A 160 -15.94 -27.04 -9.17
C VAL A 160 -16.46 -27.32 -7.75
N ALA A 161 -17.31 -28.33 -7.56
CA ALA A 161 -17.83 -28.73 -6.25
C ALA A 161 -16.74 -29.06 -5.21
N MET A 162 -15.55 -29.48 -5.64
CA MET A 162 -14.44 -29.86 -4.75
C MET A 162 -13.57 -28.68 -4.31
N LEU A 163 -13.81 -27.48 -4.86
CA LEU A 163 -12.99 -26.31 -4.59
C LEU A 163 -13.35 -25.63 -3.26
N SER A 164 -12.33 -25.22 -2.52
CA SER A 164 -12.48 -24.28 -1.40
C SER A 164 -12.91 -22.88 -1.88
N GLY A 165 -13.39 -22.03 -0.96
CA GLY A 165 -13.79 -20.67 -1.30
C GLY A 165 -12.66 -19.85 -1.96
N GLY A 166 -11.43 -19.96 -1.46
CA GLY A 166 -10.25 -19.32 -2.05
C GLY A 166 -9.92 -19.86 -3.44
N GLN A 167 -10.03 -21.19 -3.63
CA GLN A 167 -9.87 -21.80 -4.96
C GLN A 167 -10.94 -21.33 -5.95
N LYS A 168 -12.21 -21.19 -5.52
CA LYS A 168 -13.27 -20.61 -6.37
C LYS A 168 -12.95 -19.17 -6.76
N ARG A 169 -12.38 -18.36 -5.87
CA ARG A 169 -11.94 -17.00 -6.20
C ARG A 169 -10.82 -17.00 -7.24
N ARG A 170 -9.83 -17.88 -7.12
CA ARG A 170 -8.78 -18.06 -8.14
C ARG A 170 -9.35 -18.48 -9.49
N LEU A 171 -10.34 -19.37 -9.50
CA LEU A 171 -11.04 -19.76 -10.72
C LEU A 171 -11.73 -18.58 -11.40
N ALA A 172 -12.39 -17.71 -10.62
CA ALA A 172 -13.01 -16.49 -11.13
C ALA A 172 -12.01 -15.46 -11.63
N LEU A 173 -10.84 -15.37 -11.00
CA LEU A 173 -9.74 -14.57 -11.54
C LEU A 173 -9.32 -15.10 -12.91
N GLY A 174 -9.17 -16.43 -13.06
CA GLY A 174 -8.88 -17.05 -14.37
C GLY A 174 -9.93 -16.72 -15.43
N GLN A 175 -11.21 -16.79 -15.08
CA GLN A 175 -12.32 -16.37 -15.94
C GLN A 175 -12.21 -14.89 -16.35
N ALA A 176 -11.90 -14.00 -15.39
CA ALA A 176 -11.76 -12.57 -15.63
C ALA A 176 -10.56 -12.21 -16.52
N LEU A 177 -9.47 -12.97 -16.42
CA LEU A 177 -8.27 -12.80 -17.23
C LEU A 177 -8.45 -13.28 -18.67
N LEU A 178 -9.22 -14.36 -18.85
CA LEU A 178 -9.54 -14.92 -20.17
C LEU A 178 -10.63 -14.12 -20.88
N TYR A 179 -11.54 -13.47 -20.14
CA TYR A 179 -12.64 -12.73 -20.75
C TYR A 179 -12.13 -11.52 -21.54
N PRO A 180 -12.37 -11.44 -22.86
CA PRO A 180 -11.95 -10.30 -23.65
C PRO A 180 -12.80 -9.08 -23.27
N CYS A 181 -12.17 -8.10 -22.63
CA CYS A 181 -12.83 -6.83 -22.30
C CYS A 181 -11.94 -5.60 -22.47
N ASP A 182 -12.58 -4.47 -22.77
CA ASP A 182 -11.96 -3.15 -22.96
C ASP A 182 -11.58 -2.48 -21.64
N LEU A 183 -12.28 -2.82 -20.55
CA LEU A 183 -11.97 -2.40 -19.19
C LEU A 183 -12.16 -3.57 -18.23
N LEU A 184 -11.08 -3.96 -17.57
CA LEU A 184 -11.10 -4.97 -16.51
C LEU A 184 -11.13 -4.30 -15.13
N LEU A 185 -12.07 -4.73 -14.30
CA LEU A 185 -12.22 -4.29 -12.92
C LEU A 185 -11.88 -5.45 -11.98
N LEU A 186 -10.80 -5.31 -11.21
CA LEU A 186 -10.35 -6.30 -10.23
C LEU A 186 -10.47 -5.74 -8.80
N ASP A 187 -11.04 -6.54 -7.90
CA ASP A 187 -11.17 -6.21 -6.48
C ASP A 187 -10.34 -7.21 -5.64
N GLU A 188 -9.21 -6.74 -5.12
CA GLU A 188 -8.19 -7.49 -4.36
C GLU A 188 -7.79 -8.82 -5.04
N PRO A 189 -7.26 -8.82 -6.27
CA PRO A 189 -6.98 -10.04 -7.02
C PRO A 189 -5.76 -10.82 -6.50
N THR A 190 -4.88 -10.19 -5.73
CA THR A 190 -3.68 -10.80 -5.14
C THR A 190 -3.99 -11.63 -3.90
N ASN A 191 -5.15 -11.44 -3.26
CA ASN A 191 -5.51 -12.17 -2.05
C ASN A 191 -5.60 -13.68 -2.31
N HIS A 192 -4.98 -14.47 -1.42
CA HIS A 192 -4.92 -15.93 -1.48
C HIS A 192 -4.16 -16.51 -2.70
N LEU A 193 -3.40 -15.68 -3.42
CA LEU A 193 -2.40 -16.15 -4.37
C LEU A 193 -1.09 -16.43 -3.65
N ASP A 194 -0.35 -17.41 -4.14
CA ASP A 194 1.06 -17.58 -3.77
C ASP A 194 1.92 -16.63 -4.60
N GLU A 195 3.18 -16.53 -4.19
CA GLU A 195 4.17 -15.63 -4.76
C GLU A 195 4.37 -15.84 -6.27
N ASP A 196 4.49 -17.09 -6.71
CA ASP A 196 4.63 -17.47 -8.12
C ASP A 196 3.41 -17.04 -8.95
N SER A 197 2.20 -17.20 -8.40
CA SER A 197 0.97 -16.77 -9.07
C SER A 197 0.89 -15.24 -9.17
N ILE A 198 1.36 -14.51 -8.13
CA ILE A 198 1.40 -13.04 -8.13
C ILE A 198 2.35 -12.54 -9.22
N ASP A 199 3.57 -13.09 -9.29
CA ASP A 199 4.55 -12.73 -10.34
C ASP A 199 4.03 -12.99 -11.75
N TRP A 200 3.38 -14.14 -11.95
CA TRP A 200 2.76 -14.45 -13.21
C TRP A 200 1.62 -13.48 -13.54
N LEU A 201 0.79 -13.14 -12.56
CA LEU A 201 -0.33 -12.21 -12.74
C LEU A 201 0.14 -10.80 -13.10
N GLU A 202 1.17 -10.29 -12.41
CA GLU A 202 1.83 -9.01 -12.74
C GLU A 202 2.31 -9.02 -14.19
N SER A 203 3.02 -10.07 -14.57
CA SER A 203 3.57 -10.24 -15.92
C SER A 203 2.46 -10.28 -16.98
N TYR A 204 1.38 -11.02 -16.71
CA TYR A 204 0.24 -11.13 -17.61
C TYR A 204 -0.50 -9.80 -17.78
N LEU A 205 -0.78 -9.10 -16.69
CA LEU A 205 -1.48 -7.81 -16.71
C LEU A 205 -0.63 -6.67 -17.27
N SER A 206 0.69 -6.73 -17.11
CA SER A 206 1.61 -5.74 -17.67
C SER A 206 1.57 -5.71 -19.21
N VAL A 207 1.36 -6.85 -19.87
CA VAL A 207 1.32 -6.96 -21.35
C VAL A 207 -0.10 -6.80 -21.91
N ARG A 208 -1.12 -7.02 -21.08
CA ARG A 208 -2.53 -6.97 -21.46
C ARG A 208 -2.93 -5.64 -22.10
N GLN A 209 -3.66 -5.71 -23.21
CA GLN A 209 -4.26 -4.54 -23.85
C GLN A 209 -5.62 -4.21 -23.24
N GLY A 210 -5.96 -2.92 -23.15
CA GLY A 210 -7.20 -2.43 -22.57
C GLY A 210 -7.00 -1.73 -21.23
N GLY A 211 -8.08 -1.06 -20.78
CA GLY A 211 -8.09 -0.36 -19.52
C GLY A 211 -8.10 -1.33 -18.35
N LEU A 212 -7.44 -0.95 -17.26
CA LEU A 212 -7.41 -1.72 -16.03
C LEU A 212 -7.75 -0.81 -14.87
N LEU A 213 -8.63 -1.28 -13.99
CA LEU A 213 -8.85 -0.68 -12.68
C LEU A 213 -8.76 -1.79 -11.63
N ILE A 214 -7.77 -1.68 -10.75
CA ILE A 214 -7.50 -2.68 -9.73
C ILE A 214 -7.56 -2.05 -8.34
N SER A 215 -8.34 -2.61 -7.42
CA SER A 215 -8.14 -2.40 -5.98
C SER A 215 -7.19 -3.49 -5.51
N THR A 216 -6.03 -3.12 -4.98
CA THR A 216 -5.15 -4.05 -4.27
C THR A 216 -4.43 -3.32 -3.15
N HIS A 217 -4.01 -4.06 -2.14
CA HIS A 217 -3.13 -3.58 -1.08
C HIS A 217 -1.65 -3.87 -1.35
N ASP A 218 -1.33 -4.65 -2.39
CA ASP A 218 0.04 -4.94 -2.80
C ASP A 218 0.67 -3.74 -3.52
N ARG A 219 1.67 -3.13 -2.88
CA ARG A 219 2.34 -1.90 -3.34
C ARG A 219 3.23 -2.15 -4.55
N TYR A 220 3.97 -3.26 -4.58
CA TYR A 220 4.81 -3.60 -5.74
C TYR A 220 3.97 -3.99 -6.96
N PHE A 221 2.82 -4.62 -6.74
CA PHE A 221 1.87 -4.90 -7.80
C PHE A 221 1.33 -3.61 -8.42
N LEU A 222 0.93 -2.64 -7.58
CA LEU A 222 0.49 -1.33 -8.05
C LEU A 222 1.59 -0.61 -8.83
N ASP A 223 2.82 -0.66 -8.33
CA ASP A 223 3.95 0.02 -8.97
C ASP A 223 4.30 -0.57 -10.34
N SER A 224 4.28 -1.90 -10.46
CA SER A 224 4.65 -2.60 -11.70
C SER A 224 3.56 -2.59 -12.78
N VAL A 225 2.28 -2.61 -12.40
CA VAL A 225 1.16 -2.78 -13.34
C VAL A 225 0.45 -1.47 -13.67
N CYS A 226 0.33 -0.55 -12.71
CA CYS A 226 -0.47 0.68 -12.86
C CYS A 226 0.37 1.86 -13.35
N ASN A 227 -0.27 2.75 -14.13
CA ASN A 227 0.31 4.01 -14.61
C ASN A 227 -0.39 5.25 -14.05
N GLY A 228 -1.29 5.04 -13.09
CA GLY A 228 -1.94 6.09 -12.32
C GLY A 228 -2.60 5.51 -11.08
N ILE A 229 -2.82 6.34 -10.07
CA ILE A 229 -3.47 5.97 -8.82
C ILE A 229 -4.72 6.83 -8.62
N LEU A 230 -5.82 6.18 -8.26
CA LEU A 230 -7.05 6.78 -7.80
C LEU A 230 -7.13 6.62 -6.29
N GLU A 231 -6.99 7.71 -5.56
CA GLU A 231 -7.11 7.70 -4.11
C GLU A 231 -8.51 8.15 -3.67
N LEU A 232 -9.20 7.28 -2.95
CA LEU A 232 -10.44 7.61 -2.27
C LEU A 232 -10.15 8.01 -0.82
N SER A 233 -10.09 9.32 -0.58
CA SER A 233 -9.78 9.92 0.72
C SER A 233 -10.79 11.02 1.08
N ASN A 234 -11.18 11.09 2.35
CA ASN A 234 -12.10 12.13 2.86
C ASN A 234 -13.42 12.30 2.06
N ARG A 235 -13.94 11.21 1.48
CA ARG A 235 -15.14 11.17 0.61
C ARG A 235 -14.96 11.84 -0.76
N HIS A 236 -13.73 12.16 -1.14
CA HIS A 236 -13.35 12.68 -2.44
C HIS A 236 -12.44 11.68 -3.17
N MET A 237 -12.55 11.66 -4.49
CA MET A 237 -11.67 10.86 -5.35
C MET A 237 -10.60 11.77 -5.93
N TYR A 238 -9.34 11.41 -5.75
CA TYR A 238 -8.18 12.11 -6.30
C TYR A 238 -7.51 11.22 -7.33
N GLN A 239 -7.13 11.79 -8.46
CA GLN A 239 -6.39 11.09 -9.49
C GLN A 239 -4.95 11.60 -9.53
N TYR A 240 -4.02 10.66 -9.55
CA TYR A 240 -2.59 10.85 -9.71
C TYR A 240 -2.14 10.13 -10.97
N ASP A 241 -1.36 10.82 -11.78
CA ASP A 241 -0.68 10.20 -12.91
C ASP A 241 0.71 9.79 -12.43
N GLY A 242 1.10 8.54 -12.67
CA GLY A 242 2.33 7.96 -12.13
C GLY A 242 2.16 6.59 -11.49
N ASN A 243 3.28 5.96 -11.17
CA ASN A 243 3.30 4.69 -10.43
C ASN A 243 2.98 4.92 -8.93
N TYR A 244 3.10 3.89 -8.10
CA TYR A 244 2.74 3.99 -6.69
C TYR A 244 3.74 4.83 -5.91
N GLU A 245 5.04 4.75 -6.23
CA GLU A 245 6.07 5.60 -5.60
C GLU A 245 5.84 7.10 -5.88
N GLU A 246 5.58 7.47 -7.13
CA GLU A 246 5.27 8.86 -7.53
C GLU A 246 4.00 9.35 -6.82
N PHE A 247 2.99 8.49 -6.68
CA PHE A 247 1.78 8.80 -5.91
C PHE A 247 2.09 9.16 -4.45
N ILE A 248 2.97 8.43 -3.76
CA ILE A 248 3.34 8.74 -2.37
C ILE A 248 3.93 10.15 -2.27
N ALA A 249 4.85 10.49 -3.17
CA ALA A 249 5.48 11.81 -3.19
C ALA A 249 4.45 12.93 -3.45
N LEU A 250 3.59 12.76 -4.46
CA LEU A 250 2.54 13.72 -4.81
C LEU A 250 1.49 13.86 -3.70
N LYS A 251 1.17 12.76 -3.01
CA LYS A 251 0.27 12.75 -1.86
C LYS A 251 0.87 13.52 -0.68
N ALA A 252 2.14 13.31 -0.36
CA ALA A 252 2.82 14.01 0.73
C ALA A 252 2.84 15.53 0.50
N ASP A 253 3.14 15.97 -0.72
CA ASP A 253 3.10 17.39 -1.10
C ASP A 253 1.67 17.97 -1.02
N ARG A 254 0.64 17.23 -1.47
CA ARG A 254 -0.76 17.63 -1.28
C ARG A 254 -1.09 17.79 0.21
N GLU A 255 -0.77 16.80 1.03
CA GLU A 255 -1.08 16.83 2.46
C GLU A 255 -0.36 17.97 3.18
N ALA A 256 0.89 18.27 2.82
CA ALA A 256 1.62 19.42 3.33
C ALA A 256 0.91 20.75 2.98
N ARG A 257 0.43 20.90 1.74
CA ARG A 257 -0.34 22.08 1.29
C ARG A 257 -1.68 22.21 2.00
N GLU A 258 -2.40 21.11 2.17
CA GLU A 258 -3.66 21.06 2.90
C GLU A 258 -3.46 21.40 4.38
N ALA A 259 -2.42 20.85 5.02
CA ALA A 259 -2.07 21.14 6.40
C ALA A 259 -1.71 22.61 6.61
N ALA A 260 -0.92 23.21 5.70
CA ALA A 260 -0.60 24.64 5.73
C ALA A 260 -1.82 25.54 5.51
N THR A 261 -2.76 25.11 4.68
CA THR A 261 -4.02 25.84 4.44
C THR A 261 -4.93 25.78 5.67
N GLU A 262 -5.05 24.61 6.30
CA GLU A 262 -5.84 24.41 7.52
C GLU A 262 -5.20 25.12 8.72
N GLU A 263 -3.87 25.16 8.82
CA GLU A 263 -3.11 25.98 9.78
C GLU A 263 -3.52 27.46 9.69
N LYS A 264 -3.45 28.04 8.49
CA LYS A 264 -3.86 29.44 8.21
C LYS A 264 -5.33 29.66 8.55
N ARG A 265 -6.21 28.71 8.19
CA ARG A 265 -7.65 28.75 8.52
C ARG A 265 -7.89 28.72 10.03
N ARG A 266 -7.21 27.84 10.77
CA ARG A 266 -7.31 27.73 12.23
C ARG A 266 -6.86 29.01 12.91
N GLN A 267 -5.73 29.58 12.49
CA GLN A 267 -5.24 30.87 13.00
C GLN A 267 -6.20 32.02 12.67
N PHE A 268 -6.82 32.01 11.48
CA PHE A 268 -7.88 32.97 11.13
C PHE A 268 -9.11 32.82 12.04
N LEU A 269 -9.61 31.60 12.23
CA LEU A 269 -10.76 31.31 13.10
C LEU A 269 -10.49 31.72 14.56
N LYS A 270 -9.29 31.46 15.09
CA LYS A 270 -8.91 31.86 16.45
C LYS A 270 -8.99 33.39 16.62
N ARG A 271 -8.42 34.15 15.69
CA ARG A 271 -8.50 35.62 15.66
C ARG A 271 -9.95 36.11 15.59
N GLU A 272 -10.77 35.46 14.78
CA GLU A 272 -12.18 35.86 14.61
C GLU A 272 -13.03 35.53 15.85
N ILE A 273 -12.80 34.39 16.52
CA ILE A 273 -13.45 34.05 17.79
C ILE A 273 -13.10 35.07 18.87
N GLU A 274 -11.83 35.47 18.97
CA GLU A 274 -11.41 36.52 19.91
C GLU A 274 -12.08 37.86 19.61
N TRP A 275 -12.25 38.21 18.33
CA TRP A 275 -12.97 39.42 17.92
C TRP A 275 -14.46 39.36 18.28
N VAL A 276 -15.14 38.23 18.04
CA VAL A 276 -16.54 38.02 18.44
C VAL A 276 -16.70 38.07 19.97
N ARG A 277 -15.80 37.42 20.72
CA ARG A 277 -15.81 37.43 22.20
C ARG A 277 -15.59 38.82 22.80
N ARG A 278 -14.86 39.71 22.11
CA ARG A 278 -14.67 41.12 22.52
C ARG A 278 -15.92 42.00 22.33
N GLY A 279 -17.06 41.45 21.91
CA GLY A 279 -18.36 42.12 22.00
C GLY A 279 -18.72 42.96 20.77
N ALA A 280 -18.49 42.44 19.56
CA ALA A 280 -18.95 43.10 18.34
C ALA A 280 -20.49 43.06 18.24
N LEU A 281 -21.15 44.19 18.52
CA LEU A 281 -22.58 44.39 18.26
C LEU A 281 -22.81 44.39 16.74
N ALA A 282 -23.48 43.35 16.23
CA ALA A 282 -23.78 43.15 14.80
C ALA A 282 -24.80 44.18 14.27
N ARG A 283 -24.37 45.44 14.12
CA ARG A 283 -25.24 46.55 13.68
C ARG A 283 -24.92 47.07 12.27
N THR A 284 -23.84 46.62 11.63
CA THR A 284 -23.41 47.09 10.30
C THR A 284 -23.30 45.95 9.26
N THR A 285 -23.50 46.28 7.97
CA THR A 285 -23.45 45.33 6.84
C THR A 285 -22.09 44.64 6.67
N LYS A 286 -20.98 45.33 6.96
CA LYS A 286 -19.62 44.74 6.98
C LYS A 286 -19.44 43.70 8.08
N GLN A 287 -20.03 43.91 9.26
CA GLN A 287 -19.96 42.95 10.37
C GLN A 287 -20.81 41.71 10.09
N LYS A 288 -21.96 41.88 9.41
CA LYS A 288 -22.82 40.75 8.99
C LYS A 288 -22.12 39.84 7.97
N ALA A 289 -21.49 40.41 6.94
CA ALA A 289 -20.71 39.63 5.96
C ALA A 289 -19.49 38.92 6.55
N ARG A 290 -18.97 39.42 7.67
CA ARG A 290 -17.84 38.84 8.40
C ARG A 290 -18.30 37.71 9.33
N LEU A 291 -19.45 37.87 9.97
CA LEU A 291 -20.15 36.83 10.72
C LEU A 291 -20.58 35.66 9.80
N ASP A 292 -21.13 35.96 8.62
CA ASP A 292 -21.49 34.94 7.62
C ASP A 292 -20.26 34.18 7.11
N ARG A 293 -19.10 34.85 6.95
CA ARG A 293 -17.83 34.19 6.62
C ARG A 293 -17.36 33.28 7.75
N TYR A 294 -17.47 33.73 9.01
CA TYR A 294 -17.18 32.91 10.18
C TYR A 294 -18.10 31.69 10.26
N GLU A 295 -19.41 31.84 10.06
CA GLU A 295 -20.35 30.71 10.05
C GLU A 295 -20.06 29.73 8.91
N LYS A 296 -19.77 30.21 7.69
CA LYS A 296 -19.33 29.36 6.58
C LYS A 296 -18.05 28.60 6.90
N LEU A 297 -17.02 29.30 7.41
CA LEU A 297 -15.73 28.69 7.78
C LEU A 297 -15.84 27.75 8.99
N LYS A 298 -16.81 27.95 9.88
CA LYS A 298 -17.10 27.07 11.02
C LYS A 298 -17.87 25.82 10.60
N ASN A 299 -18.76 25.96 9.61
CA ASN A 299 -19.63 24.88 9.13
C ASN A 299 -18.97 24.03 8.03
N MET A 300 -17.92 24.51 7.37
CA MET A 300 -17.08 23.70 6.49
C MET A 300 -16.46 22.54 7.30
N GLU A 301 -16.54 21.33 6.75
CA GLU A 301 -16.08 20.11 7.42
C GLU A 301 -14.66 20.26 7.96
N LYS A 302 -14.44 19.76 9.17
CA LYS A 302 -13.09 19.65 9.73
C LYS A 302 -12.41 18.50 9.01
N THR A 303 -11.43 18.79 8.18
CA THR A 303 -10.46 17.78 7.77
C THR A 303 -9.68 17.44 9.04
N ARG A 304 -9.86 16.23 9.58
CA ARG A 304 -9.05 15.78 10.71
C ARG A 304 -7.62 15.70 10.20
N ARG A 305 -6.69 16.34 10.92
CA ARG A 305 -5.29 15.94 10.80
C ARG A 305 -5.23 14.47 11.25
N PRO A 306 -4.64 13.55 10.48
CA PRO A 306 -3.81 12.58 11.15
C PRO A 306 -2.72 13.43 11.80
N ASP A 307 -2.80 13.63 13.12
CA ASP A 307 -1.62 14.16 13.81
C ASP A 307 -0.46 13.24 13.42
N GLN A 308 0.72 13.80 13.17
CA GLN A 308 1.96 13.02 13.18
C GLN A 308 2.04 12.38 14.57
N MET A 309 1.50 11.17 14.68
CA MET A 309 1.39 10.45 15.94
C MET A 309 2.71 9.73 16.13
N ASP A 310 3.41 10.03 17.23
CA ASP A 310 4.69 9.40 17.53
C ASP A 310 4.57 7.87 17.52
N PRO A 311 5.58 7.15 16.99
CA PRO A 311 5.57 5.70 16.90
C PRO A 311 5.38 5.04 18.27
N ILE A 312 4.60 3.96 18.30
CA ILE A 312 4.27 3.24 19.55
C ILE A 312 5.45 2.33 19.93
N ALA A 313 6.43 2.87 20.64
CA ALA A 313 7.50 2.05 21.17
C ALA A 313 7.03 1.26 22.41
N LEU A 314 6.98 -0.07 22.34
CA LEU A 314 6.77 -0.93 23.51
C LEU A 314 8.10 -1.34 24.14
N LYS A 315 8.30 -1.05 25.44
CA LYS A 315 9.40 -1.63 26.23
C LYS A 315 8.93 -2.88 26.94
N THR A 316 9.23 -4.05 26.39
CA THR A 316 9.03 -5.33 27.09
C THR A 316 10.39 -5.93 27.47
N ARG A 317 10.48 -6.53 28.66
CA ARG A 317 11.71 -7.19 29.11
C ARG A 317 11.78 -8.58 28.47
N LEU A 318 12.83 -8.85 27.71
CA LEU A 318 13.16 -10.17 27.16
C LEU A 318 14.39 -10.77 27.84
N GLY A 319 14.24 -12.01 28.32
CA GLY A 319 15.34 -12.86 28.79
C GLY A 319 16.34 -13.20 27.68
N LYS A 320 17.41 -13.92 28.03
CA LYS A 320 18.43 -14.35 27.06
C LYS A 320 17.96 -15.49 26.14
N THR A 321 17.10 -16.37 26.64
CA THR A 321 16.54 -17.52 25.91
C THR A 321 15.10 -17.22 25.55
N ILE A 322 14.74 -17.33 24.27
CA ILE A 322 13.39 -17.07 23.76
C ILE A 322 12.77 -18.39 23.30
N PHE A 323 13.23 -18.90 22.15
CA PHE A 323 12.96 -20.25 21.69
C PHE A 323 14.27 -20.96 21.40
N ASP A 324 14.32 -22.22 21.82
CA ASP A 324 15.39 -23.15 21.52
C ASP A 324 14.77 -24.36 20.83
N ILE A 325 14.92 -24.45 19.51
CA ILE A 325 14.31 -25.49 18.69
C ILE A 325 15.40 -26.49 18.34
N GLU A 326 15.27 -27.73 18.81
CA GLU A 326 16.23 -28.81 18.56
C GLU A 326 15.57 -29.97 17.81
N HIS A 327 16.11 -30.31 16.64
CA HIS A 327 15.71 -31.47 15.81
C HIS A 327 14.19 -31.61 15.64
N LEU A 328 13.50 -30.50 15.36
CA LEU A 328 12.05 -30.46 15.24
C LEU A 328 11.60 -31.26 14.02
N GLU A 329 10.75 -32.25 14.26
CA GLU A 329 10.05 -32.99 13.22
C GLU A 329 8.54 -32.93 13.46
N PHE A 330 7.79 -32.63 12.40
CA PHE A 330 6.33 -32.66 12.44
C PHE A 330 5.77 -33.27 11.17
N TYR A 331 4.90 -34.26 11.35
CA TYR A 331 4.18 -34.95 10.31
C TYR A 331 2.70 -34.67 10.46
N PHE A 332 2.05 -34.27 9.37
CA PHE A 332 0.61 -34.20 9.31
C PHE A 332 0.11 -35.41 8.53
N ASP A 333 -0.62 -36.29 9.22
CA ASP A 333 -0.92 -37.66 8.76
C ASP A 333 0.38 -38.41 8.35
N GLU A 334 0.62 -38.62 7.06
CA GLU A 334 1.84 -39.26 6.52
C GLU A 334 2.77 -38.27 5.79
N ARG A 335 2.37 -37.00 5.65
CA ARG A 335 3.15 -36.00 4.91
C ARG A 335 4.09 -35.25 5.86
N PRO A 336 5.41 -35.27 5.62
CA PRO A 336 6.34 -34.47 6.42
C PRO A 336 6.13 -32.99 6.14
N MET A 337 5.82 -32.22 7.18
CA MET A 337 5.72 -30.76 7.11
C MET A 337 7.02 -30.09 7.55
N ILE A 338 7.73 -30.70 8.50
CA ILE A 338 9.03 -30.25 9.01
C ILE A 338 9.89 -31.47 9.28
N LYS A 339 11.13 -31.48 8.79
CA LYS A 339 12.14 -32.50 9.04
C LYS A 339 13.39 -31.85 9.60
N ASP A 340 13.78 -32.31 10.78
CA ASP A 340 15.07 -32.03 11.40
C ASP A 340 15.45 -30.54 11.43
N PHE A 341 14.53 -29.70 11.89
CA PHE A 341 14.77 -28.26 11.96
C PHE A 341 15.34 -27.87 13.32
N THR A 342 16.50 -27.20 13.32
CA THR A 342 17.17 -26.72 14.53
C THR A 342 17.44 -25.23 14.39
N TYR A 343 16.97 -24.43 15.35
CA TYR A 343 17.19 -22.98 15.35
C TYR A 343 17.10 -22.38 16.76
N HIS A 344 18.02 -21.47 17.06
CA HIS A 344 18.03 -20.71 18.32
C HIS A 344 17.58 -19.28 18.05
N VAL A 345 16.39 -18.92 18.56
CA VAL A 345 15.83 -17.57 18.37
C VAL A 345 16.52 -16.58 19.31
N VAL A 346 17.12 -15.53 18.74
CA VAL A 346 17.81 -14.48 19.49
C VAL A 346 16.92 -13.25 19.69
N ARG A 347 17.37 -12.34 20.57
CA ARG A 347 16.63 -11.09 20.85
C ARG A 347 16.60 -10.20 19.61
N HIS A 348 15.44 -9.61 19.34
CA HIS A 348 15.17 -8.79 18.16
C HIS A 348 15.22 -9.57 16.83
N ASP A 349 15.13 -10.89 16.86
CA ASP A 349 14.96 -11.66 15.63
C ASP A 349 13.68 -11.21 14.91
N ARG A 350 13.86 -10.84 13.64
CA ARG A 350 12.80 -10.50 12.69
C ARG A 350 12.82 -11.54 11.58
N ILE A 351 11.92 -12.52 11.69
CA ILE A 351 11.91 -13.72 10.85
C ILE A 351 10.65 -13.70 9.99
N GLY A 352 10.83 -13.77 8.68
CA GLY A 352 9.77 -13.97 7.70
C GLY A 352 9.73 -15.44 7.28
N ILE A 353 8.54 -15.98 7.11
CA ILE A 353 8.32 -17.35 6.64
C ILE A 353 7.69 -17.29 5.26
N VAL A 354 8.38 -17.82 4.26
CA VAL A 354 7.95 -17.81 2.86
C VAL A 354 7.92 -19.23 2.28
N GLY A 355 7.12 -19.41 1.24
CA GLY A 355 6.95 -20.70 0.56
C GLY A 355 5.53 -20.91 0.04
N PRO A 356 5.30 -21.99 -0.73
CA PRO A 356 4.02 -22.24 -1.38
C PRO A 356 2.89 -22.52 -0.37
N ASN A 357 1.65 -22.41 -0.83
CA ASN A 357 0.49 -22.67 0.02
C ASN A 357 0.36 -24.17 0.35
N GLY A 358 0.04 -24.46 1.61
CA GLY A 358 -0.11 -25.84 2.09
C GLY A 358 1.20 -26.58 2.40
N VAL A 359 2.34 -25.87 2.51
CA VAL A 359 3.64 -26.44 2.88
C VAL A 359 3.84 -26.58 4.40
N GLY A 360 2.97 -25.98 5.22
CA GLY A 360 3.01 -26.08 6.69
C GLY A 360 3.38 -24.80 7.44
N LYS A 361 3.39 -23.61 6.80
CA LYS A 361 3.72 -22.31 7.43
C LYS A 361 2.89 -22.03 8.69
N SER A 362 1.56 -22.05 8.58
CA SER A 362 0.65 -21.86 9.72
C SER A 362 0.76 -23.00 10.75
N THR A 363 1.09 -24.22 10.31
CA THR A 363 1.34 -25.35 11.21
C THR A 363 2.56 -25.11 12.07
N PHE A 364 3.65 -24.59 11.50
CA PHE A 364 4.84 -24.19 12.24
C PHE A 364 4.53 -23.11 13.29
N MET A 365 3.73 -22.10 12.95
CA MET A 365 3.28 -21.06 13.87
C MET A 365 2.49 -21.64 15.06
N ASN A 366 1.58 -22.58 14.78
CA ASN A 366 0.80 -23.27 15.82
C ASN A 366 1.67 -24.17 16.72
N ILE A 367 2.76 -24.73 16.19
CA ILE A 367 3.74 -25.49 16.98
C ILE A 367 4.51 -24.53 17.92
N LEU A 368 4.94 -23.36 17.44
CA LEU A 368 5.64 -22.35 18.25
C LEU A 368 4.79 -21.79 19.39
N ASP A 369 3.49 -21.61 19.15
CA ASP A 369 2.51 -21.18 20.15
C ASP A 369 2.13 -22.30 21.15
N GLY A 370 2.52 -23.55 20.85
CA GLY A 370 2.19 -24.73 21.66
C GLY A 370 0.77 -25.25 21.46
N THR A 371 0.08 -24.82 20.39
CA THR A 371 -1.23 -25.38 20.00
C THR A 371 -1.07 -26.81 19.47
N TYR A 372 0.03 -27.09 18.76
CA TYR A 372 0.40 -28.43 18.32
C TYR A 372 1.69 -28.90 18.98
N GLU A 373 1.72 -30.17 19.35
CA GLU A 373 2.93 -30.83 19.83
C GLU A 373 3.75 -31.36 18.65
N ALA A 374 5.07 -31.23 18.75
CA ALA A 374 6.00 -31.80 17.80
C ALA A 374 5.91 -33.33 17.79
N THR A 375 6.06 -33.96 16.62
CA THR A 375 6.12 -35.43 16.54
C THR A 375 7.44 -35.94 17.12
N ARG A 376 8.55 -35.23 16.86
CA ARG A 376 9.88 -35.41 17.49
C ARG A 376 10.61 -34.08 17.62
N GLY A 377 11.67 -34.06 18.42
CA GLY A 377 12.41 -32.86 18.77
C GLY A 377 11.83 -32.14 19.99
N THR A 378 12.46 -31.04 20.38
CA THR A 378 12.04 -30.24 21.54
C THR A 378 12.05 -28.75 21.22
N ILE A 379 11.06 -28.05 21.74
CA ILE A 379 10.98 -26.58 21.69
C ILE A 379 11.06 -26.06 23.13
N GLY A 380 12.22 -25.56 23.51
CA GLY A 380 12.45 -24.88 24.78
C GLY A 380 11.93 -23.44 24.71
N LYS A 381 10.97 -23.09 25.57
CA LYS A 381 10.44 -21.72 25.71
C LYS A 381 10.98 -21.06 26.97
N GLY A 382 11.51 -19.84 26.83
CA GLY A 382 11.99 -19.07 27.98
C GLY A 382 10.87 -18.61 28.93
N GLU A 383 11.13 -18.56 30.23
CA GLU A 383 10.13 -18.21 31.27
C GLU A 383 9.53 -16.80 31.09
N THR A 384 10.30 -15.87 30.52
CA THR A 384 9.85 -14.49 30.31
C THR A 384 9.04 -14.30 29.02
N VAL A 385 8.87 -15.35 28.20
CA VAL A 385 8.25 -15.24 26.88
C VAL A 385 6.73 -15.13 26.98
N ARG A 386 6.19 -14.02 26.45
CA ARG A 386 4.78 -13.72 26.26
C ARG A 386 4.50 -13.63 24.78
N ILE A 387 3.89 -14.68 24.25
CA ILE A 387 3.53 -14.81 22.85
C ILE A 387 2.17 -14.14 22.64
N ALA A 388 2.07 -13.30 21.62
CA ALA A 388 0.78 -12.98 21.02
C ALA A 388 0.76 -13.56 19.60
N HIS A 389 -0.23 -14.41 19.35
CA HIS A 389 -0.41 -15.09 18.08
C HIS A 389 -1.62 -14.50 17.35
N PHE A 390 -1.34 -13.82 16.25
CA PHE A 390 -2.34 -13.33 15.31
C PHE A 390 -2.59 -14.41 14.26
N LYS A 391 -3.73 -15.10 14.41
CA LYS A 391 -4.13 -16.21 13.54
C LYS A 391 -4.86 -15.70 12.30
N GLN A 392 -4.80 -16.49 11.23
CA GLN A 392 -5.54 -16.21 10.00
C GLN A 392 -7.06 -16.20 10.21
N GLU A 393 -7.57 -17.09 11.07
CA GLU A 393 -8.98 -17.12 11.48
C GLU A 393 -9.23 -16.19 12.67
N LEU A 394 -10.24 -15.33 12.54
CA LEU A 394 -10.63 -14.44 13.62
C LEU A 394 -11.27 -15.24 14.77
N PRO A 395 -10.97 -14.89 16.03
CA PRO A 395 -11.66 -15.49 17.17
C PRO A 395 -13.15 -15.11 17.16
N GLU A 396 -13.96 -15.90 17.86
CA GLU A 396 -15.35 -15.52 18.12
C GLU A 396 -15.39 -14.21 18.92
N PHE A 397 -16.12 -13.22 18.39
CA PHE A 397 -16.34 -11.95 19.07
C PHE A 397 -17.71 -11.97 19.77
N ASP A 398 -17.80 -11.33 20.94
CA ASP A 398 -19.09 -10.89 21.43
C ASP A 398 -19.62 -9.76 20.53
N GLU A 399 -20.57 -10.12 19.69
CA GLU A 399 -21.11 -9.27 18.62
C GLU A 399 -21.87 -8.03 19.13
N ASP A 400 -22.36 -8.07 20.38
CA ASP A 400 -23.09 -6.97 21.02
C ASP A 400 -22.17 -6.04 21.82
N MET A 401 -20.92 -6.45 22.07
CA MET A 401 -19.92 -5.63 22.74
C MET A 401 -19.51 -4.44 21.88
N ARG A 402 -19.19 -3.31 22.54
CA ARG A 402 -18.70 -2.11 21.86
C ARG A 402 -17.19 -2.22 21.61
N VAL A 403 -16.75 -1.60 20.52
CA VAL A 403 -15.32 -1.55 20.13
C VAL A 403 -14.40 -1.11 21.27
N LEU A 404 -14.74 -0.02 21.96
CA LEU A 404 -13.93 0.49 23.06
C LEU A 404 -13.91 -0.44 24.28
N ASP A 405 -15.03 -1.13 24.55
CA ASP A 405 -15.15 -2.02 25.70
C ASP A 405 -14.32 -3.29 25.47
N TYR A 406 -14.31 -3.83 24.25
CA TYR A 406 -13.52 -5.01 23.86
C TYR A 406 -12.01 -4.86 24.08
N ILE A 407 -11.47 -3.67 23.80
CA ILE A 407 -10.04 -3.37 24.05
C ILE A 407 -9.77 -3.17 25.55
N ARG A 408 -10.75 -2.65 26.29
CA ARG A 408 -10.61 -2.38 27.73
C ARG A 408 -10.67 -3.61 28.61
N GLU A 409 -11.19 -4.74 28.12
CA GLU A 409 -11.31 -5.98 28.89
C GLU A 409 -9.97 -6.43 29.49
N ASP A 410 -8.91 -6.40 28.69
CA ASP A 410 -7.59 -6.87 29.11
C ASP A 410 -6.76 -5.74 29.72
N HIS A 411 -6.71 -4.59 29.04
CA HIS A 411 -5.89 -3.46 29.44
C HIS A 411 -6.54 -2.11 29.10
N SER A 412 -6.70 -1.22 30.08
CA SER A 412 -7.26 0.12 29.87
C SER A 412 -6.24 1.13 29.32
N TYR A 413 -4.95 0.89 29.54
CA TYR A 413 -3.85 1.76 29.16
C TYR A 413 -2.65 0.93 28.69
N MET A 414 -1.91 1.46 27.70
CA MET A 414 -0.64 0.93 27.23
C MET A 414 0.49 1.87 27.70
N VAL A 415 1.55 1.31 28.26
CA VAL A 415 2.74 2.08 28.66
C VAL A 415 3.72 2.09 27.50
N LEU A 416 4.05 3.28 27.01
CA LEU A 416 5.03 3.51 25.95
C LEU A 416 6.47 3.44 26.51
N GLY A 417 7.44 3.31 25.61
CA GLY A 417 8.86 3.19 25.92
C GLY A 417 9.46 4.42 26.61
N ASP A 418 8.85 5.59 26.43
CA ASP A 418 9.20 6.84 27.12
C ASP A 418 8.59 6.95 28.54
N GLY A 419 7.74 5.99 28.93
CA GLY A 419 7.02 5.97 30.20
C GLY A 419 5.67 6.71 30.18
N SER A 420 5.27 7.27 29.04
CA SER A 420 3.93 7.84 28.88
C SER A 420 2.87 6.74 28.74
N THR A 421 1.61 7.06 29.04
CA THR A 421 0.50 6.10 28.95
C THR A 421 -0.50 6.52 27.89
N LEU A 422 -0.77 5.65 26.93
CA LEU A 422 -1.86 5.82 25.98
C LEU A 422 -3.12 5.14 26.50
N SER A 423 -4.25 5.83 26.40
CA SER A 423 -5.56 5.22 26.66
C SER A 423 -6.01 4.36 25.48
N ALA A 424 -6.85 3.35 25.75
CA ALA A 424 -7.45 2.51 24.72
C ALA A 424 -8.10 3.30 23.56
N GLY A 425 -8.74 4.44 23.85
CA GLY A 425 -9.36 5.30 22.83
C GLY A 425 -8.33 5.96 21.90
N GLN A 426 -7.19 6.40 22.44
CA GLN A 426 -6.11 7.00 21.63
C GLN A 426 -5.43 5.96 20.74
N ILE A 427 -5.33 4.71 21.19
CA ILE A 427 -4.76 3.61 20.41
C ILE A 427 -5.70 3.21 19.27
N LEU A 428 -7.01 3.16 19.55
CA LEU A 428 -8.02 2.97 18.52
C LEU A 428 -7.92 4.06 17.44
N GLU A 429 -7.81 5.32 17.82
CA GLU A 429 -7.66 6.43 16.86
C GLU A 429 -6.39 6.31 16.01
N ARG A 430 -5.26 5.88 16.60
CA ARG A 430 -4.00 5.60 15.87
C ARG A 430 -4.18 4.53 14.79
N PHE A 431 -4.95 3.49 15.08
CA PHE A 431 -5.29 2.43 14.12
C PHE A 431 -6.52 2.77 13.26
N LEU A 432 -6.76 4.06 13.03
CA LEU A 432 -7.78 4.60 12.14
C LEU A 432 -9.23 4.29 12.56
N PHE A 433 -9.47 3.95 13.83
CA PHE A 433 -10.83 3.90 14.37
C PHE A 433 -11.27 5.29 14.82
N THR A 434 -12.14 5.90 14.03
CA THR A 434 -12.70 7.21 14.37
C THR A 434 -13.45 7.16 15.71
N PRO A 435 -13.53 8.27 16.47
CA PRO A 435 -14.26 8.34 17.74
C PRO A 435 -15.73 7.92 17.64
N GLU A 436 -16.35 8.08 16.46
CA GLU A 436 -17.71 7.63 16.18
C GLU A 436 -17.85 6.10 16.21
N LEU A 437 -16.79 5.36 15.85
CA LEU A 437 -16.76 3.90 15.85
C LEU A 437 -16.54 3.32 17.26
N HIS A 438 -16.01 4.09 18.21
CA HIS A 438 -15.69 3.59 19.56
C HIS A 438 -16.93 3.03 20.28
N GLY A 439 -18.09 3.65 20.06
CA GLY A 439 -19.37 3.24 20.67
C GLY A 439 -20.19 2.25 19.84
N VAL A 440 -19.70 1.84 18.67
CA VAL A 440 -20.42 0.95 17.76
C VAL A 440 -20.26 -0.51 18.21
N PRO A 441 -21.31 -1.35 18.13
CA PRO A 441 -21.19 -2.79 18.38
C PRO A 441 -20.35 -3.50 17.32
N ILE A 442 -19.58 -4.53 17.72
CA ILE A 442 -18.64 -5.25 16.84
C ILE A 442 -19.33 -5.84 15.60
N ARG A 443 -20.59 -6.29 15.70
CA ARG A 443 -21.35 -6.83 14.54
C ARG A 443 -21.51 -5.89 13.35
N LYS A 444 -21.35 -4.57 13.57
CA LYS A 444 -21.48 -3.56 12.51
C LYS A 444 -20.16 -3.25 11.82
N LEU A 445 -19.05 -3.77 12.33
CA LEU A 445 -17.73 -3.61 11.73
C LEU A 445 -17.59 -4.50 10.50
N SER A 446 -16.87 -3.99 9.50
CA SER A 446 -16.40 -4.80 8.37
C SER A 446 -15.36 -5.84 8.81
N GLY A 447 -15.14 -6.86 7.98
CA GLY A 447 -14.14 -7.91 8.27
C GLY A 447 -12.74 -7.34 8.56
N GLY A 448 -12.27 -6.40 7.73
CA GLY A 448 -11.00 -5.70 7.95
C GLY A 448 -10.98 -4.86 9.23
N GLU A 449 -12.07 -4.19 9.59
CA GLU A 449 -12.18 -3.50 10.90
C GLU A 449 -12.14 -4.49 12.08
N ARG A 450 -12.79 -5.65 12.00
CA ARG A 450 -12.73 -6.70 13.04
C ARG A 450 -11.30 -7.24 13.18
N ARG A 451 -10.61 -7.44 12.06
CA ARG A 451 -9.22 -7.92 12.02
C ARG A 451 -8.25 -6.93 12.66
N ARG A 452 -8.37 -5.63 12.34
CA ARG A 452 -7.62 -4.56 13.00
C ARG A 452 -7.88 -4.50 14.51
N LEU A 453 -9.14 -4.65 14.90
CA LEU A 453 -9.52 -4.65 16.32
C LEU A 453 -8.90 -5.82 17.08
N TYR A 454 -8.85 -7.00 16.45
CA TYR A 454 -8.21 -8.18 17.03
C TYR A 454 -6.70 -7.99 17.18
N LEU A 455 -6.03 -7.49 16.13
CA LEU A 455 -4.60 -7.15 16.18
C LEU A 455 -4.31 -6.18 17.34
N LEU A 456 -5.11 -5.13 17.47
CA LEU A 456 -5.01 -4.19 18.59
C LEU A 456 -5.12 -4.85 19.95
N LYS A 457 -6.08 -5.76 20.14
CA LYS A 457 -6.24 -6.49 21.42
C LYS A 457 -4.98 -7.30 21.76
N LEU A 458 -4.40 -7.97 20.76
CA LEU A 458 -3.15 -8.71 20.94
C LEU A 458 -1.99 -7.79 21.34
N LEU A 459 -1.86 -6.63 20.68
CA LEU A 459 -0.79 -5.67 20.99
C LEU A 459 -0.96 -5.05 22.40
N MET A 460 -2.19 -4.84 22.84
CA MET A 460 -2.52 -4.33 24.18
C MET A 460 -2.08 -5.28 25.30
N SER A 461 -1.95 -6.58 25.03
CA SER A 461 -1.44 -7.57 25.99
C SER A 461 0.06 -7.40 26.34
N ALA A 462 0.74 -6.43 25.72
CA ALA A 462 2.17 -6.17 25.85
C ALA A 462 3.02 -7.44 25.63
N PRO A 463 2.91 -8.08 24.45
CA PRO A 463 3.69 -9.26 24.11
C PRO A 463 5.15 -8.91 23.89
N ASN A 464 6.02 -9.92 23.97
CA ASN A 464 7.44 -9.78 23.65
C ASN A 464 7.89 -10.72 22.51
N VAL A 465 6.99 -11.61 22.08
CA VAL A 465 7.07 -12.38 20.85
C VAL A 465 5.76 -12.18 20.10
N LEU A 466 5.84 -11.74 18.85
CA LEU A 466 4.72 -11.62 17.93
C LEU A 466 4.80 -12.73 16.89
N LEU A 467 3.75 -13.55 16.82
CA LEU A 467 3.53 -14.51 15.74
C LEU A 467 2.42 -13.96 14.86
N LEU A 468 2.74 -13.57 13.63
CA LEU A 468 1.81 -12.94 12.69
C LEU A 468 1.56 -13.87 11.50
N ASP A 469 0.43 -14.57 11.47
CA ASP A 469 0.04 -15.42 10.36
C ASP A 469 -0.83 -14.61 9.37
N GLU A 470 -0.23 -14.26 8.22
CA GLU A 470 -0.85 -13.46 7.17
C GLU A 470 -1.42 -12.11 7.67
N PRO A 471 -0.60 -11.26 8.31
CA PRO A 471 -1.11 -10.03 8.95
C PRO A 471 -1.70 -9.04 7.95
N THR A 472 -1.24 -9.05 6.71
CA THR A 472 -1.59 -8.06 5.69
C THR A 472 -2.93 -8.32 5.00
N ASN A 473 -3.44 -9.54 5.08
CA ASN A 473 -4.73 -9.88 4.46
C ASN A 473 -5.86 -9.06 5.06
N ASP A 474 -6.74 -8.53 4.20
CA ASP A 474 -7.90 -7.70 4.56
C ASP A 474 -7.56 -6.37 5.27
N LEU A 475 -6.28 -5.97 5.28
CA LEU A 475 -5.81 -4.67 5.78
C LEU A 475 -5.53 -3.72 4.62
N ASP A 476 -6.04 -2.50 4.75
CA ASP A 476 -5.78 -1.42 3.80
C ASP A 476 -4.38 -0.83 3.95
N ILE A 477 -3.82 -0.32 2.85
CA ILE A 477 -2.49 0.31 2.79
C ILE A 477 -2.21 1.26 3.97
N PRO A 478 -3.10 2.22 4.34
CA PRO A 478 -2.83 3.10 5.47
C PRO A 478 -2.76 2.37 6.83
N THR A 479 -3.51 1.27 6.98
CA THR A 479 -3.39 0.43 8.18
C THR A 479 -2.09 -0.36 8.16
N LEU A 480 -1.67 -0.86 7.00
CA LEU A 480 -0.39 -1.56 6.83
C LEU A 480 0.77 -0.64 7.21
N GLU A 481 0.77 0.62 6.76
CA GLU A 481 1.77 1.63 7.15
C GLU A 481 1.83 1.81 8.67
N VAL A 482 0.68 1.95 9.35
CA VAL A 482 0.62 2.07 10.81
C VAL A 482 1.14 0.81 11.52
N LEU A 483 0.85 -0.38 10.96
CA LEU A 483 1.35 -1.64 11.49
C LEU A 483 2.87 -1.77 11.29
N GLU A 484 3.38 -1.41 10.12
CA GLU A 484 4.82 -1.39 9.82
C GLU A 484 5.56 -0.46 10.79
N ASP A 485 5.10 0.78 10.96
CA ASP A 485 5.69 1.74 11.90
C ASP A 485 5.70 1.22 13.35
N PHE A 486 4.63 0.50 13.72
CA PHE A 486 4.56 -0.19 15.01
C PHE A 486 5.61 -1.31 15.12
N LEU A 487 5.71 -2.17 14.10
CA LEU A 487 6.64 -3.30 14.09
C LEU A 487 8.10 -2.84 14.02
N ASP A 488 8.39 -1.72 13.36
CA ASP A 488 9.72 -1.10 13.32
C ASP A 488 10.16 -0.66 14.73
N SER A 489 9.25 -0.12 15.52
CA SER A 489 9.51 0.31 16.91
C SER A 489 9.37 -0.81 17.96
N PHE A 490 8.95 -2.01 17.57
CA PHE A 490 8.80 -3.15 18.46
C PHE A 490 10.16 -3.78 18.80
N SER A 491 10.46 -3.86 20.10
CA SER A 491 11.74 -4.39 20.61
C SER A 491 11.77 -5.91 20.85
N GLY A 492 10.66 -6.59 20.56
CA GLY A 492 10.55 -8.03 20.73
C GLY A 492 10.98 -8.84 19.52
N VAL A 493 10.67 -10.13 19.54
CA VAL A 493 10.84 -11.02 18.38
C VAL A 493 9.60 -10.97 17.52
N ILE A 494 9.78 -10.89 16.21
CA ILE A 494 8.71 -10.94 15.22
C ILE A 494 8.95 -12.18 14.36
N ILE A 495 7.95 -13.04 14.29
CA ILE A 495 7.89 -14.15 13.33
C ILE A 495 6.62 -13.94 12.53
N THR A 496 6.75 -13.78 11.21
CA THR A 496 5.60 -13.48 10.35
C THR A 496 5.56 -14.39 9.14
N VAL A 497 4.37 -14.90 8.83
CA VAL A 497 4.05 -15.52 7.55
C VAL A 497 3.34 -14.46 6.72
N CYS A 498 3.87 -14.11 5.56
CA CYS A 498 3.26 -13.09 4.71
C CYS A 498 3.63 -13.31 3.25
N HIS A 499 2.72 -12.93 2.35
CA HIS A 499 2.96 -12.86 0.91
C HIS A 499 3.18 -11.42 0.40
N ASP A 500 3.02 -10.42 1.27
CA ASP A 500 3.30 -9.02 0.93
C ASP A 500 4.82 -8.78 1.01
N ARG A 501 5.41 -8.63 -0.17
CA ARG A 501 6.86 -8.48 -0.33
C ARG A 501 7.37 -7.16 0.27
N TYR A 502 6.57 -6.08 0.18
CA TYR A 502 6.95 -4.78 0.73
C TYR A 502 6.98 -4.86 2.26
N PHE A 503 5.98 -5.52 2.84
CA PHE A 503 5.93 -5.76 4.28
C PHE A 503 7.12 -6.61 4.76
N LEU A 504 7.47 -7.67 4.03
CA LEU A 504 8.62 -8.52 4.35
C LEU A 504 9.93 -7.72 4.28
N ASP A 505 10.19 -7.00 3.19
CA ASP A 505 11.42 -6.22 3.01
C ASP A 505 11.61 -5.16 4.09
N ARG A 506 10.52 -4.60 4.61
CA ARG A 506 10.57 -3.58 5.66
C ARG A 506 10.77 -4.17 7.05
N VAL A 507 10.10 -5.28 7.37
CA VAL A 507 9.98 -5.79 8.74
C VAL A 507 10.99 -6.89 9.07
N VAL A 508 11.47 -7.64 8.07
CA VAL A 508 12.20 -8.91 8.24
C VAL A 508 13.68 -8.79 7.85
N ASP A 509 14.55 -9.43 8.63
CA ASP A 509 16.00 -9.53 8.36
C ASP A 509 16.45 -10.95 7.96
N LYS A 510 15.59 -11.95 8.19
CA LYS A 510 15.88 -13.38 7.98
C LYS A 510 14.66 -14.09 7.42
N LEU A 511 14.86 -14.95 6.44
CA LEU A 511 13.79 -15.73 5.81
C LEU A 511 13.94 -17.21 6.10
N PHE A 512 12.83 -17.83 6.50
CA PHE A 512 12.66 -19.28 6.54
C PHE A 512 11.89 -19.68 5.30
N VAL A 513 12.62 -20.24 4.33
CA VAL A 513 12.08 -20.66 3.05
C VAL A 513 11.67 -22.12 3.14
N PHE A 514 10.37 -22.37 3.01
CA PHE A 514 9.82 -23.72 2.97
C PHE A 514 9.84 -24.24 1.54
N THR A 515 10.84 -25.05 1.19
CA THR A 515 11.03 -25.56 -0.17
C THR A 515 10.14 -26.77 -0.50
N GLY A 516 9.46 -27.34 0.51
CA GLY A 516 8.66 -28.56 0.37
C GLY A 516 9.32 -29.78 1.04
N ASP A 517 8.56 -30.88 1.15
CA ASP A 517 8.99 -32.16 1.73
C ASP A 517 9.56 -32.11 3.16
N GLY A 518 9.25 -31.04 3.88
CA GLY A 518 9.67 -30.79 5.26
C GLY A 518 11.02 -30.07 5.40
N HIS A 519 11.64 -29.63 4.30
CA HIS A 519 12.90 -28.87 4.37
C HIS A 519 12.63 -27.37 4.55
N ILE A 520 13.39 -26.76 5.47
CA ILE A 520 13.37 -25.33 5.75
C ILE A 520 14.78 -24.80 5.56
N GLU A 521 14.96 -23.92 4.59
CA GLU A 521 16.20 -23.21 4.33
C GLU A 521 16.19 -21.85 5.05
N ILE A 522 17.32 -21.46 5.63
CA ILE A 522 17.48 -20.18 6.32
C ILE A 522 18.31 -19.26 5.44
N VAL A 523 17.69 -18.16 5.00
CA VAL A 523 18.33 -17.13 4.21
C VAL A 523 18.46 -15.86 5.05
N HIS A 524 19.61 -15.20 4.96
CA HIS A 524 19.86 -13.91 5.60
C HIS A 524 19.78 -12.80 4.57
N GLY A 525 19.04 -11.72 4.88
CA GLY A 525 18.83 -10.62 3.96
C GLY A 525 17.36 -10.29 3.77
N SER A 526 17.10 -9.27 2.95
CA SER A 526 15.74 -8.89 2.57
C SER A 526 15.13 -9.94 1.64
N TYR A 527 13.82 -9.85 1.44
CA TYR A 527 13.13 -10.73 0.52
C TYR A 527 13.49 -10.43 -0.93
N SER A 528 13.67 -9.15 -1.28
CA SER A 528 14.18 -8.74 -2.59
C SER A 528 15.54 -9.37 -2.91
N ASP A 529 16.49 -9.38 -1.95
CA ASP A 529 17.81 -9.99 -2.15
C ASP A 529 17.73 -11.51 -2.43
N TYR A 530 16.84 -12.19 -1.71
CA TYR A 530 16.60 -13.63 -1.91
C TYR A 530 16.03 -13.91 -3.31
N LYS A 531 15.07 -13.08 -3.76
CA LYS A 531 14.46 -13.23 -5.07
C LYS A 531 15.46 -13.00 -6.20
N ASP A 532 16.29 -11.95 -6.08
CA ASP A 532 17.35 -11.67 -7.05
C ASP A 532 18.34 -12.84 -7.15
N ALA A 533 18.75 -13.41 -6.02
CA ALA A 533 19.62 -14.59 -5.99
C ALA A 533 18.95 -15.81 -6.66
N LEU A 534 17.65 -16.00 -6.47
CA LEU A 534 16.88 -17.07 -7.09
C LEU A 534 16.77 -16.88 -8.62
N ASP A 535 16.51 -15.65 -9.08
CA ASP A 535 16.43 -15.29 -10.51
C ASP A 535 17.79 -15.41 -11.21
N GLU A 536 18.90 -15.08 -10.52
CA GLU A 536 20.25 -15.29 -11.03
C GLU A 536 20.61 -16.78 -11.12
N SER A 537 20.18 -17.60 -10.16
CA SER A 537 20.40 -19.05 -10.17
C SER A 537 19.56 -19.78 -11.23
N SER A 538 18.38 -19.25 -11.57
CA SER A 538 17.42 -19.82 -12.53
C SER A 538 17.60 -19.29 -13.96
N GLY A 539 18.50 -18.32 -14.18
CA GLY A 539 18.92 -17.84 -15.49
C GLY A 539 17.93 -16.89 -16.19
N SER A 540 16.93 -16.36 -15.48
CA SER A 540 15.92 -15.46 -16.04
C SER A 540 16.14 -13.99 -15.66
N LYS A 541 17.16 -13.33 -16.22
CA LYS A 541 17.24 -11.86 -16.12
C LYS A 541 16.12 -11.20 -16.96
N ARG A 542 15.15 -10.57 -16.29
CA ARG A 542 14.38 -9.46 -16.89
C ARG A 542 15.23 -8.18 -16.80
N PRO A 543 15.24 -7.32 -17.83
CA PRO A 543 15.93 -6.05 -17.76
C PRO A 543 15.13 -5.07 -16.89
N PHE A 544 15.72 -4.66 -15.76
CA PHE A 544 15.21 -3.58 -14.93
C PHE A 544 15.37 -2.25 -15.69
N TYR A 545 14.27 -1.51 -15.87
CA TYR A 545 14.25 -0.19 -16.50
C TYR A 545 14.35 0.87 -15.42
N MET A 546 15.48 1.59 -15.35
CA MET A 546 15.54 2.88 -14.64
C MET A 546 15.18 4.01 -15.61
N PRO A 547 14.35 4.99 -15.22
CA PRO A 547 14.20 6.23 -15.98
C PRO A 547 15.53 7.00 -15.96
N ASN A 548 16.08 7.27 -17.15
CA ASN A 548 17.27 8.11 -17.29
C ASN A 548 16.95 9.56 -16.89
N ASP A 549 17.57 10.03 -15.81
CA ASP A 549 17.80 11.44 -15.60
C ASP A 549 18.86 11.96 -16.59
N ASN A 550 18.50 13.03 -17.30
CA ASN A 550 19.39 13.80 -18.15
C ASN A 550 20.48 14.47 -17.30
N ILE A 551 21.71 13.96 -17.35
CA ILE A 551 22.92 14.73 -17.03
C ILE A 551 23.74 14.86 -18.31
N PRO A 552 24.05 16.09 -18.79
CA PRO A 552 24.79 16.27 -20.02
C PRO A 552 26.24 15.81 -19.86
N ALA A 553 26.67 15.02 -20.85
CA ALA A 553 28.01 14.48 -20.97
C ALA A 553 29.08 15.58 -21.03
N ASN A 554 30.09 15.49 -20.16
CA ASN A 554 31.45 15.78 -20.61
C ASN A 554 32.55 15.07 -19.80
N SER A 555 33.37 14.35 -20.57
CA SER A 555 34.80 14.06 -20.37
C SER A 555 35.26 12.82 -19.59
N LYS A 556 35.64 11.83 -20.41
CA LYS A 556 36.95 11.16 -20.48
C LYS A 556 37.31 10.08 -19.43
N ALA A 557 36.94 8.86 -19.80
CA ALA A 557 37.81 7.68 -19.97
C ALA A 557 39.16 7.64 -19.23
N VAL A 558 39.31 6.66 -18.33
CA VAL A 558 40.56 5.88 -18.18
C VAL A 558 40.19 4.39 -18.12
N ARG A 559 40.89 3.62 -18.94
CA ARG A 559 40.78 2.17 -19.13
C ARG A 559 41.34 1.39 -17.93
N ALA A 560 40.74 0.22 -17.74
CA ALA A 560 41.20 -0.89 -16.92
C ALA A 560 42.64 -1.34 -17.23
N VAL A 561 43.31 -1.87 -16.19
CA VAL A 561 44.36 -2.90 -16.31
C VAL A 561 44.12 -3.94 -15.21
N GLU A 562 43.93 -5.18 -15.63
CA GLU A 562 43.91 -6.40 -14.83
C GLU A 562 45.31 -6.76 -14.31
N GLY A 563 45.35 -7.35 -13.12
CA GLY A 563 46.14 -8.55 -12.75
C GLY A 563 47.66 -8.57 -12.93
N GLY A 564 48.39 -8.80 -11.82
CA GLY A 564 49.79 -9.24 -11.89
C GLY A 564 50.49 -9.35 -10.54
N GLU A 565 50.75 -10.60 -10.16
CA GLU A 565 51.54 -11.17 -9.06
C GLU A 565 52.81 -10.47 -8.53
N ALA A 566 53.08 -10.78 -7.25
CA ALA A 566 54.35 -11.15 -6.62
C ALA A 566 55.36 -10.11 -6.09
N ASP A 567 55.60 -10.27 -4.78
CA ASP A 567 56.87 -10.33 -4.04
C ASP A 567 57.76 -9.12 -3.73
N SER A 568 58.21 -9.19 -2.46
CA SER A 568 59.47 -8.76 -1.86
C SER A 568 59.70 -7.30 -1.43
N ASP A 569 60.04 -7.20 -0.14
CA ASP A 569 61.02 -6.31 0.50
C ASP A 569 61.63 -5.20 -0.37
N ASP A 570 61.56 -3.95 0.09
CA ASP A 570 62.71 -3.42 0.85
C ASP A 570 62.39 -2.09 1.54
N SER A 571 63.08 -1.93 2.65
CA SER A 571 63.25 -0.72 3.44
C SER A 571 63.92 0.43 2.65
N VAL A 572 63.72 1.68 3.10
CA VAL A 572 64.77 2.67 3.41
C VAL A 572 64.20 4.11 3.45
N ASP A 573 64.51 4.76 4.57
CA ASP A 573 64.48 6.19 4.88
C ASP A 573 64.90 7.13 3.73
N ASN A 574 64.35 8.36 3.67
CA ASN A 574 65.02 9.53 4.26
C ASN A 574 64.28 10.87 3.99
N GLN A 575 64.12 11.62 5.08
CA GLN A 575 64.45 13.05 5.23
C GLN A 575 64.17 14.03 4.07
N SER A 576 63.33 15.05 4.31
CA SER A 576 63.76 16.32 4.93
C SER A 576 62.77 17.45 4.60
N ASN A 577 62.15 18.05 5.61
CA ASN A 577 62.41 19.46 5.93
C ASN A 577 61.85 19.80 7.32
N ARG A 578 62.79 19.94 8.27
CA ARG A 578 62.64 20.77 9.47
C ARG A 578 62.58 22.24 9.04
N VAL A 579 61.93 23.11 9.81
CA VAL A 579 62.54 24.08 10.76
C VAL A 579 61.45 25.16 10.90
N ASP A 580 61.11 25.76 12.04
CA ASP A 580 61.45 25.57 13.44
C ASP A 580 60.44 26.41 14.26
N THR A 581 60.07 25.87 15.44
CA THR A 581 60.01 26.45 16.80
C THR A 581 59.75 27.96 17.02
N LEU A 582 59.18 28.48 18.11
CA LEU A 582 59.09 28.16 19.54
C LEU A 582 57.73 28.72 20.05
N GLY A 583 57.05 28.27 21.10
CA GLY A 583 57.42 27.61 22.36
C GLY A 583 56.85 28.44 23.52
N ASN A 584 56.05 27.86 24.41
CA ASN A 584 56.41 27.59 25.82
C ASN A 584 55.21 27.12 26.68
N ASP A 585 55.55 26.28 27.65
CA ASP A 585 54.70 25.47 28.54
C ASP A 585 53.86 26.25 29.58
N ASN A 586 52.73 25.67 30.02
CA ASN A 586 52.61 25.14 31.40
C ASN A 586 51.27 24.44 31.72
N VAL A 587 51.42 23.48 32.64
CA VAL A 587 50.50 22.48 33.22
C VAL A 587 49.38 23.11 34.09
N VAL A 588 48.20 22.48 34.17
CA VAL A 588 47.47 22.05 35.41
C VAL A 588 46.05 21.55 35.08
N ALA A 589 45.68 20.45 35.73
CA ALA A 589 44.43 19.68 35.67
C ALA A 589 43.13 20.43 36.06
N GLY A 590 41.98 19.90 35.62
CA GLY A 590 40.68 20.23 36.21
C GLY A 590 39.46 19.85 35.37
N ASP A 591 38.89 18.68 35.69
CA ASP A 591 37.53 18.19 35.50
C ASP A 591 36.41 19.25 35.25
N LYS A 592 35.55 19.04 34.23
CA LYS A 592 34.08 19.28 34.21
C LYS A 592 33.46 19.37 32.81
N THR A 593 32.57 18.41 32.52
CA THR A 593 31.26 18.55 31.81
C THR A 593 31.13 19.62 30.71
N ASP A 594 31.16 19.17 29.45
CA ASP A 594 30.74 19.98 28.29
C ASP A 594 29.22 20.09 28.22
N THR A 595 28.70 21.20 28.72
CA THR A 595 27.40 21.76 28.34
C THR A 595 27.56 22.48 26.99
N PHE A 596 26.74 22.11 26.01
CA PHE A 596 26.57 22.87 24.77
C PHE A 596 26.27 24.34 25.09
N LYS A 597 27.20 25.24 24.77
CA LYS A 597 26.98 26.69 24.81
C LYS A 597 26.16 27.10 23.58
N GLU A 598 24.89 27.46 23.80
CA GLU A 598 24.12 28.27 22.86
C GLU A 598 24.86 29.58 22.58
N ILE A 599 25.03 29.89 21.30
CA ILE A 599 25.52 31.19 20.82
C ILE A 599 24.35 32.18 20.95
N PRO A 600 24.47 33.31 21.67
CA PRO A 600 23.37 34.25 21.79
C PRO A 600 23.14 34.93 20.43
N LYS A 601 21.92 34.77 19.88
CA LYS A 601 21.48 35.53 18.69
C LYS A 601 21.54 37.02 19.00
N LYS A 602 22.28 37.75 18.16
CA LYS A 602 22.43 39.20 18.25
C LYS A 602 21.19 39.80 17.59
N GLY A 603 20.22 40.25 18.39
CA GLY A 603 18.98 40.84 17.87
C GLY A 603 19.24 42.00 16.90
N LEU A 604 18.24 42.26 16.04
CA LEU A 604 18.29 43.28 14.98
C LEU A 604 18.70 44.65 15.52
N ASN A 605 19.51 45.38 14.74
CA ASN A 605 19.79 46.78 15.04
C ASN A 605 18.63 47.70 14.63
N LYS A 606 18.57 48.94 15.14
CA LYS A 606 17.49 49.90 14.85
C LYS A 606 17.27 50.22 13.36
N ALA A 607 18.31 50.09 12.52
CA ALA A 607 18.18 50.29 11.08
C ALA A 607 17.57 49.05 10.41
N GLU A 608 17.97 47.85 10.85
CA GLU A 608 17.42 46.56 10.40
C GLU A 608 15.97 46.36 10.87
N GLU A 609 15.59 46.83 12.06
CA GLU A 609 14.18 46.84 12.52
C GLU A 609 13.30 47.75 11.66
N ALA A 610 13.84 48.91 11.24
CA ALA A 610 13.13 49.83 10.34
C ALA A 610 13.05 49.27 8.91
N GLU A 611 14.09 48.59 8.44
CA GLU A 611 14.12 47.87 7.17
C GLU A 611 13.08 46.73 7.17
N TYR A 612 13.05 45.91 8.22
CA TYR A 612 12.06 44.84 8.40
C TYR A 612 10.62 45.36 8.41
N ALA A 613 10.35 46.45 9.14
CA ALA A 613 9.04 47.08 9.16
C ALA A 613 8.63 47.64 7.79
N LYS A 614 9.59 48.14 7.01
CA LYS A 614 9.35 48.64 5.66
C LYS A 614 9.06 47.51 4.67
N ILE A 615 9.82 46.41 4.74
CA ILE A 615 9.58 45.21 3.91
C ILE A 615 8.17 44.66 4.18
N MET A 616 7.76 44.58 5.44
CA MET A 616 6.42 44.12 5.84
C MET A 616 5.25 44.98 5.29
N ASP A 617 5.50 46.26 4.97
CA ASP A 617 4.50 47.15 4.36
C ASP A 617 4.56 47.17 2.83
N GLU A 618 5.73 46.93 2.22
CA GLU A 618 5.93 46.92 0.77
C GLU A 618 5.57 45.58 0.11
N LEU A 619 5.88 44.45 0.76
CA LEU A 619 5.64 43.11 0.21
C LEU A 619 4.17 42.86 -0.18
N PRO A 620 3.17 43.18 0.67
CA PRO A 620 1.77 42.99 0.31
C PRO A 620 1.32 43.86 -0.87
N LYS A 621 1.92 45.05 -1.05
CA LYS A 621 1.58 45.96 -2.15
C LYS A 621 2.06 45.42 -3.49
N LEU A 622 3.28 44.87 -3.51
CA LEU A 622 3.84 44.23 -4.72
C LEU A 622 3.08 42.94 -5.06
N GLU A 623 2.72 42.11 -4.09
CA GLU A 623 1.88 40.92 -4.32
C GLU A 623 0.49 41.28 -4.89
N HIS A 624 -0.09 42.38 -4.42
CA HIS A 624 -1.34 42.91 -4.98
C HIS A 624 -1.16 43.44 -6.40
N LEU A 625 0.01 44.01 -6.72
CA LEU A 625 0.33 44.51 -8.05
C LEU A 625 0.50 43.36 -9.06
N VAL A 626 1.19 42.27 -8.69
CA VAL A 626 1.29 41.05 -9.52
C VAL A 626 -0.10 40.47 -9.82
N LYS A 627 -0.97 40.36 -8.82
CA LYS A 627 -2.36 39.90 -9.03
C LYS A 627 -3.15 40.83 -9.96
N GLY A 628 -2.88 42.14 -9.93
CA GLY A 628 -3.46 43.11 -10.85
C GLY A 628 -2.94 42.92 -12.28
N LEU A 629 -1.64 42.72 -12.44
CA LEU A 629 -0.99 42.44 -13.73
C LEU A 629 -1.49 41.12 -14.34
N ASP A 630 -1.64 40.05 -13.56
CA ASP A 630 -2.21 38.77 -14.02
C ASP A 630 -3.63 38.94 -14.60
N VAL A 631 -4.47 39.75 -13.94
CA VAL A 631 -5.81 40.08 -14.43
C VAL A 631 -5.74 40.88 -15.72
N MET A 632 -4.84 41.87 -15.81
CA MET A 632 -4.66 42.67 -17.03
C MET A 632 -4.12 41.83 -18.20
N ILE A 633 -3.16 40.92 -17.96
CA ILE A 633 -2.64 39.97 -18.96
C ILE A 633 -3.77 39.07 -19.47
N SER A 634 -4.62 38.56 -18.58
CA SER A 634 -5.77 37.72 -18.97
C SER A 634 -6.81 38.44 -19.85
N GLN A 635 -6.89 39.78 -19.75
CA GLN A 635 -7.83 40.60 -20.52
C GLN A 635 -7.27 41.05 -21.88
N VAL A 636 -5.95 41.04 -22.04
CA VAL A 636 -5.23 41.47 -23.25
C VAL A 636 -4.79 40.23 -24.03
N ALA A 637 -5.74 39.41 -24.47
CA ALA A 637 -5.45 38.17 -25.21
C ALA A 637 -5.13 38.38 -26.70
N THR A 638 -5.41 39.57 -27.26
CA THR A 638 -5.35 39.84 -28.70
C THR A 638 -4.31 40.86 -29.14
N ASP A 639 -3.63 41.53 -28.19
CA ASP A 639 -2.63 42.57 -28.47
C ASP A 639 -1.26 42.12 -27.93
N TYR A 640 -0.43 41.60 -28.84
CA TYR A 640 0.81 40.90 -28.51
C TYR A 640 1.88 41.83 -27.92
N GLU A 641 2.01 43.06 -28.41
CA GLU A 641 2.99 44.04 -27.89
C GLU A 641 2.63 44.45 -26.45
N LYS A 642 1.33 44.69 -26.20
CA LYS A 642 0.87 45.09 -24.87
C LYS A 642 0.96 43.93 -23.87
N MET A 643 0.65 42.71 -24.30
CA MET A 643 0.84 41.51 -23.49
C MET A 643 2.31 41.32 -23.10
N GLN A 644 3.24 41.50 -24.04
CA GLN A 644 4.68 41.37 -23.77
C GLN A 644 5.16 42.40 -22.75
N SER A 645 4.74 43.65 -22.85
CA SER A 645 5.09 44.69 -21.87
C SER A 645 4.56 44.42 -20.46
N LEU A 646 3.34 43.87 -20.34
CA LEU A 646 2.74 43.52 -19.05
C LEU A 646 3.39 42.28 -18.43
N MET A 647 3.87 41.35 -19.26
CA MET A 647 4.63 40.19 -18.79
C MET A 647 6.01 40.59 -18.28
N GLU A 648 6.70 41.53 -18.94
CA GLU A 648 7.97 42.08 -18.46
C GLU A 648 7.79 42.81 -17.12
N GLU A 649 6.77 43.67 -16.99
CA GLU A 649 6.47 44.40 -15.75
C GLU A 649 6.09 43.44 -14.60
N ARG A 650 5.40 42.34 -14.92
CA ARG A 650 5.08 41.27 -13.96
C ARG A 650 6.33 40.55 -13.49
N GLU A 651 7.22 40.20 -14.41
CA GLU A 651 8.47 39.49 -14.10
C GLU A 651 9.40 40.35 -13.24
N GLU A 652 9.51 41.65 -13.53
CA GLU A 652 10.27 42.61 -12.71
C GLU A 652 9.67 42.76 -11.31
N THR A 653 8.33 42.87 -11.20
CA THR A 653 7.65 42.95 -9.90
C THR A 653 7.83 41.66 -9.08
N GLN A 654 7.80 40.50 -9.73
CA GLN A 654 8.01 39.22 -9.06
C GLN A 654 9.45 39.09 -8.55
N ALA A 655 10.45 39.49 -9.34
CA ALA A 655 11.85 39.50 -8.90
C ALA A 655 12.07 40.42 -7.69
N GLN A 656 11.37 41.55 -7.61
CA GLN A 656 11.40 42.43 -6.43
C GLN A 656 10.79 41.79 -5.19
N ILE A 657 9.69 41.03 -5.34
CA ILE A 657 9.09 40.27 -4.23
C ILE A 657 10.07 39.22 -3.73
N ASP A 658 10.70 38.47 -4.64
CA ASP A 658 11.61 37.39 -4.27
C ASP A 658 12.83 37.94 -3.51
N ALA A 659 13.42 39.04 -4.00
CA ALA A 659 14.54 39.72 -3.32
C ALA A 659 14.17 40.28 -1.94
N LEU A 660 12.98 40.88 -1.80
CA LEU A 660 12.50 41.38 -0.51
C LEU A 660 12.14 40.24 0.46
N THR A 661 11.67 39.10 -0.06
CA THR A 661 11.35 37.91 0.74
C THR A 661 12.62 37.25 1.27
N GLU A 662 13.65 37.12 0.43
CA GLU A 662 14.98 36.63 0.84
C GLU A 662 15.57 37.53 1.94
N ARG A 663 15.52 38.85 1.74
CA ARG A 663 15.98 39.81 2.74
C ARG A 663 15.17 39.77 4.03
N TRP A 664 13.86 39.53 3.94
CA TRP A 664 13.00 39.36 5.11
C TRP A 664 13.35 38.09 5.90
N MET A 665 13.62 36.97 5.23
CA MET A 665 14.05 35.72 5.85
C MET A 665 15.39 35.89 6.59
N GLU A 666 16.37 36.58 5.98
CA GLU A 666 17.66 36.88 6.63
C GLU A 666 17.50 37.70 7.93
N LEU A 667 16.59 38.68 7.93
CA LEU A 667 16.32 39.54 9.09
C LEU A 667 15.50 38.79 10.16
N GLU A 668 14.61 37.89 9.76
CA GLU A 668 13.82 37.05 10.67
C GLU A 668 14.67 35.99 11.39
N GLU A 669 15.64 35.36 10.70
CA GLU A 669 16.54 34.39 11.33
C GLU A 669 17.42 35.00 12.44
N ARG A 670 17.64 36.31 12.38
CA ARG A 670 18.43 37.09 13.35
C ARG A 670 17.63 37.61 14.55
N LEU A 671 16.29 37.56 14.48
CA LEU A 671 15.40 37.68 15.63
C LEU A 671 15.42 36.41 16.49
#